data_AF-A0A2M8BJS4-F1
#
_entry.id   AF-A0A2M8BJS4-F1
#
_cell.length_a   1.000
_cell.length_b   1.000
_cell.length_c   1.000
_cell.angle_alpha   90.00
_cell.angle_beta   90.00
_cell.angle_gamma   90.00
#
_symmetry.space_group_name_H-M   'P 1'
#
loop_
_entity.id
_entity.type
_entity.pdbx_description
1 polymer ?
#
loop_
_entity_poly.entity_id
_entity_poly.type
_entity_poly.pdbx_seq_one_letter_code
_entity_poly.pdbx_strand_id
1 'polypeptide(L)'
;MRRLRTRELVILLSTLWLVVVSGCQFEPETQFCEVDTDCKQGRVCTEGFCVFEVPDVLDGNAVVPCLEGQDRCNGECVDFLTDAANCGACNSACAEGHSCAAGFCACGQDTATTIGVANACGEGEVCCEDGCVNLAFDRQNCGTCGAACAEPYCVGGTCQCPGGTASCTTDAVCETNVIEDPAHCGDCEGDCAAVEASPDCVAGRCSCGGVACDSNKDCCAVGDQKSCLDTSASRFNCGDCGKRCAAGEECTDSNCSCNGGAACAAGEVCCAVGGCATSCACGTTPDCTDTCCSDQCVDTSSDRENCGACGNVCRDDQSCDSGTCVCASGTDCGNTCADLASDAENCGTCANACASGETCCGGSCVDTDTSKTDCGACASTCGGTCEGGECSCSGQPTNLSTDVENCGACGSVCADVFPNSDVTCNSGRCVFSGCLSDFANCDQNPTLNGCEVDTTGDALNCGTCGTSCQGGDCGSSVCECGGTASSDFQTDPANCGSCGNACSFANAARTCVAGFCQMGACAAGFANCDNIPNDGCEVNLGLNGDCGACGVTCPAGKVCANATCQLDNIVVQLTGGKAHTCARRADGVVFCWGEGSGGELGVGDTNDSDTPVRLTNTNIDGEVTFIDAGRSHTCAVVTNGDVYCWGANTTGQLGTGDKVTSNSPVKVQGLTLPAIQVACGSEFTCALMNDQTVHCWGVNDKGQMGEGTSANANTPQLSPVESNVTDAVDLCAGLDHVCALQADGGIECWGFNDKFQLGDDTATSREAPVAVTRIGPGGDLAGALDIDCFNKQTCARLPNGDVVCWGEPSELQLGGGVGTPGASGTKVINAVNASQVAVGEKHVCILVADQVKCWGHNDRGQTSAPTNADTNPPVTVAGLSNIMVIGNGWKHSCASDGNDVWCWGENGSGELGDNSTADKDEPVLAIWP
;
A
#
# COMPACT_ATOMS: atom_id res chain seq x y z
N MET A 1 -36.36 -56.77 55.67
CA MET A 1 -36.60 -57.32 57.03
C MET A 1 -35.51 -58.36 57.33
N ARG A 2 -35.01 -58.47 58.59
CA ARG A 2 -33.85 -59.30 59.03
C ARG A 2 -32.51 -58.87 58.36
N ARG A 3 -31.43 -58.38 59.00
CA ARG A 3 -30.93 -58.23 60.39
C ARG A 3 -30.03 -59.39 60.90
N LEU A 4 -28.90 -59.02 61.55
CA LEU A 4 -27.81 -59.84 62.17
C LEU A 4 -26.77 -60.36 61.15
N ARG A 5 -25.42 -60.35 61.36
CA ARG A 5 -24.48 -59.87 62.41
C ARG A 5 -23.07 -59.65 61.77
N THR A 6 -21.94 -59.42 62.48
CA THR A 6 -21.47 -58.22 63.22
C THR A 6 -20.06 -58.47 63.82
N ARG A 7 -19.05 -57.62 63.49
CA ARG A 7 -17.66 -57.55 64.07
C ARG A 7 -16.74 -58.76 63.75
N GLU A 8 -15.40 -58.70 63.83
CA GLU A 8 -14.43 -57.78 64.52
C GLU A 8 -13.37 -57.12 63.59
N LEU A 9 -12.40 -56.38 64.17
CA LEU A 9 -11.38 -55.50 63.56
C LEU A 9 -10.09 -55.56 64.42
N VAL A 10 -9.01 -54.83 64.06
CA VAL A 10 -7.78 -54.49 64.85
C VAL A 10 -6.66 -55.57 64.79
N ILE A 11 -5.34 -55.30 64.58
CA ILE A 11 -4.48 -54.16 64.10
C ILE A 11 -3.00 -54.72 63.98
N LEU A 12 -1.85 -54.09 63.64
CA LEU A 12 -1.27 -52.75 63.36
C LEU A 12 0.01 -52.95 62.46
N LEU A 13 0.38 -51.96 61.62
CA LEU A 13 1.76 -51.61 61.15
C LEU A 13 2.56 -52.65 60.30
N SER A 14 3.50 -52.31 59.40
CA SER A 14 4.07 -51.07 58.82
C SER A 14 5.04 -51.49 57.67
N THR A 15 5.44 -50.76 56.62
CA THR A 15 5.33 -49.35 56.14
C THR A 15 5.53 -49.38 54.58
N LEU A 16 5.73 -48.34 53.75
CA LEU A 16 6.09 -46.93 53.93
C LEU A 16 5.25 -45.98 53.02
N TRP A 17 5.83 -45.38 51.96
CA TRP A 17 5.29 -44.23 51.20
C TRP A 17 5.65 -44.30 49.70
N LEU A 18 4.69 -43.89 48.83
CA LEU A 18 4.81 -43.18 47.52
C LEU A 18 5.60 -43.84 46.33
N VAL A 19 5.28 -43.61 45.04
CA VAL A 19 4.13 -42.96 44.34
C VAL A 19 4.09 -43.38 42.85
N VAL A 20 2.88 -43.53 42.23
CA VAL A 20 2.52 -43.39 40.77
C VAL A 20 3.37 -44.18 39.71
N VAL A 21 2.88 -44.77 38.61
CA VAL A 21 1.87 -44.37 37.58
C VAL A 21 0.86 -45.51 37.28
N SER A 22 -0.28 -45.15 36.69
CA SER A 22 -1.29 -46.04 36.07
C SER A 22 -0.83 -46.68 34.76
N GLY A 23 -1.44 -47.80 34.31
CA GLY A 23 -1.26 -48.22 32.91
C GLY A 23 -1.52 -49.67 32.46
N CYS A 24 -2.17 -50.56 33.22
CA CYS A 24 -2.54 -51.90 32.70
C CYS A 24 -3.84 -52.43 33.31
N GLN A 25 -4.85 -52.70 32.47
CA GLN A 25 -6.04 -53.46 32.84
C GLN A 25 -5.73 -54.96 32.79
N PHE A 26 -5.49 -55.57 33.95
CA PHE A 26 -5.48 -57.03 34.06
C PHE A 26 -6.91 -57.57 34.18
N GLU A 27 -7.50 -57.98 33.07
CA GLU A 27 -8.65 -58.88 33.09
C GLU A 27 -8.19 -60.32 33.43
N PRO A 28 -8.75 -60.97 34.46
CA PRO A 28 -8.39 -62.34 34.82
C PRO A 28 -9.17 -63.38 33.99
N GLU A 29 -8.99 -63.38 32.67
CA GLU A 29 -9.48 -64.47 31.80
C GLU A 29 -8.67 -65.77 32.02
N THR A 30 -8.95 -66.49 33.11
CA THR A 30 -8.47 -67.87 33.29
C THR A 30 -9.29 -68.82 32.43
N GLN A 31 -9.02 -68.81 31.13
CA GLN A 31 -9.63 -69.71 30.15
C GLN A 31 -9.13 -71.15 30.38
N PHE A 32 -10.06 -72.05 30.71
CA PHE A 32 -9.79 -73.48 30.86
C PHE A 32 -9.71 -74.18 29.48
N CYS A 33 -8.93 -75.25 29.39
CA CYS A 33 -8.70 -76.03 28.17
C CYS A 33 -8.58 -77.54 28.48
N GLU A 34 -8.81 -78.39 27.48
CA GLU A 34 -8.43 -79.81 27.50
C GLU A 34 -7.34 -80.13 26.44
N VAL A 35 -7.22 -79.31 25.39
CA VAL A 35 -6.20 -79.43 24.34
C VAL A 35 -5.69 -78.06 23.88
N ASP A 36 -4.50 -78.01 23.26
CA ASP A 36 -3.83 -76.76 22.85
C ASP A 36 -4.67 -75.89 21.90
N THR A 37 -5.54 -76.51 21.08
CA THR A 37 -6.43 -75.79 20.15
C THR A 37 -7.55 -74.99 20.83
N ASP A 38 -7.76 -75.18 22.13
CA ASP A 38 -8.71 -74.39 22.92
C ASP A 38 -8.13 -73.01 23.31
N CYS A 39 -6.81 -72.84 23.14
CA CYS A 39 -6.06 -71.65 23.54
C CYS A 39 -5.92 -70.63 22.41
N LYS A 40 -5.95 -69.33 22.76
CA LYS A 40 -5.62 -68.23 21.84
C LYS A 40 -4.17 -68.38 21.36
N GLN A 41 -3.92 -67.98 20.11
CA GLN A 41 -2.68 -68.27 19.36
C GLN A 41 -1.41 -67.85 20.13
N GLY A 42 -0.40 -68.74 20.15
CA GLY A 42 0.84 -68.53 20.92
C GLY A 42 0.82 -69.08 22.35
N ARG A 43 -0.18 -69.89 22.73
CA ARG A 43 -0.26 -70.58 24.02
C ARG A 43 -0.55 -72.07 23.88
N VAL A 44 -0.17 -72.84 24.89
CA VAL A 44 -0.37 -74.29 25.03
C VAL A 44 -1.16 -74.62 26.30
N CYS A 45 -1.87 -75.75 26.31
CA CYS A 45 -2.72 -76.17 27.40
C CYS A 45 -1.94 -76.98 28.45
N THR A 46 -1.66 -76.39 29.60
CA THR A 46 -0.91 -77.04 30.70
C THR A 46 -1.77 -77.12 31.95
N GLU A 47 -1.93 -78.34 32.50
CA GLU A 47 -2.76 -78.65 33.68
C GLU A 47 -4.19 -78.05 33.66
N GLY A 48 -4.75 -77.86 32.45
CA GLY A 48 -6.09 -77.34 32.23
C GLY A 48 -6.18 -75.83 31.97
N PHE A 49 -5.05 -75.12 31.82
CA PHE A 49 -5.00 -73.67 31.59
C PHE A 49 -4.06 -73.28 30.43
N CYS A 50 -4.39 -72.21 29.71
CA CYS A 50 -3.62 -71.71 28.57
C CYS A 50 -2.42 -70.83 28.97
N VAL A 51 -1.21 -71.36 28.86
CA VAL A 51 0.06 -70.71 29.22
C VAL A 51 0.95 -70.46 27.99
N PHE A 52 1.86 -69.49 28.08
CA PHE A 52 2.88 -69.25 27.03
C PHE A 52 4.04 -70.25 27.15
N GLU A 53 4.61 -70.67 26.03
CA GLU A 53 5.90 -71.38 26.03
C GLU A 53 7.05 -70.43 26.41
N VAL A 54 8.03 -70.95 27.15
CA VAL A 54 9.33 -70.31 27.37
C VAL A 54 10.39 -71.30 26.87
N PRO A 55 11.21 -70.97 25.85
CA PRO A 55 12.13 -71.93 25.27
C PRO A 55 13.26 -72.36 26.23
N ASP A 56 13.45 -73.66 26.39
CA ASP A 56 14.57 -74.23 27.16
C ASP A 56 15.86 -74.28 26.29
N VAL A 57 16.99 -73.89 26.86
CA VAL A 57 18.17 -73.48 26.06
C VAL A 57 19.07 -74.67 25.69
N LEU A 58 18.84 -75.26 24.51
CA LEU A 58 19.66 -76.36 23.98
C LEU A 58 19.91 -76.28 22.46
N ASP A 59 20.60 -75.25 21.96
CA ASP A 59 21.45 -75.46 20.77
C ASP A 59 22.62 -74.46 20.57
N GLY A 60 23.84 -74.99 20.70
CA GLY A 60 25.03 -74.65 19.90
C GLY A 60 25.65 -73.24 19.93
N ASN A 61 24.88 -72.20 19.63
CA ASN A 61 25.41 -70.85 19.43
C ASN A 61 25.38 -70.04 20.72
N ALA A 62 26.55 -69.50 21.09
CA ALA A 62 26.64 -68.52 22.16
C ALA A 62 25.92 -67.23 21.74
N VAL A 63 24.66 -67.12 22.16
CA VAL A 63 23.98 -65.83 22.35
C VAL A 63 24.85 -65.06 23.35
N VAL A 64 25.73 -64.20 22.82
CA VAL A 64 26.37 -63.17 23.63
C VAL A 64 25.23 -62.34 24.19
N PRO A 65 25.05 -62.29 25.53
CA PRO A 65 24.05 -61.44 26.13
C PRO A 65 24.43 -60.00 25.83
N CYS A 66 23.44 -59.18 25.51
CA CYS A 66 23.65 -57.76 25.32
C CYS A 66 24.07 -57.12 26.65
N LEU A 67 24.71 -55.94 26.59
CA LEU A 67 25.12 -55.25 27.80
C LEU A 67 23.89 -54.78 28.59
N GLU A 68 24.06 -54.52 29.89
CA GLU A 68 22.97 -54.05 30.76
C GLU A 68 22.42 -52.71 30.23
N GLY A 69 21.17 -52.71 29.75
CA GLY A 69 20.53 -51.60 29.02
C GLY A 69 20.30 -51.86 27.52
N GLN A 70 20.83 -52.93 26.93
CA GLN A 70 20.66 -53.28 25.52
C GLN A 70 19.80 -54.52 25.31
N ASP A 71 19.04 -54.53 24.22
CA ASP A 71 18.17 -55.62 23.78
C ASP A 71 18.55 -56.14 22.39
N ARG A 72 17.92 -57.23 21.94
CA ARG A 72 18.22 -57.84 20.63
C ARG A 72 17.32 -57.32 19.51
N CYS A 73 17.93 -56.73 18.49
CA CYS A 73 17.27 -56.40 17.22
C CYS A 73 17.98 -57.06 16.04
N ASN A 74 17.21 -57.75 15.19
CA ASN A 74 17.68 -58.46 13.98
C ASN A 74 18.87 -59.45 14.17
N GLY A 75 19.26 -59.75 15.40
CA GLY A 75 20.39 -60.63 15.76
C GLY A 75 21.56 -59.91 16.45
N GLU A 76 21.62 -58.58 16.34
CA GLU A 76 22.60 -57.71 16.98
C GLU A 76 22.07 -57.14 18.32
N CYS A 77 22.96 -56.53 19.11
CA CYS A 77 22.62 -55.92 20.39
C CYS A 77 22.54 -54.40 20.24
N VAL A 78 21.40 -53.84 20.62
CA VAL A 78 21.00 -52.45 20.35
C VAL A 78 20.49 -51.82 21.64
N ASP A 79 20.84 -50.55 21.88
CA ASP A 79 20.24 -49.75 22.94
C ASP A 79 19.00 -49.03 22.39
N PHE A 80 17.81 -49.57 22.67
CA PHE A 80 16.55 -48.93 22.25
C PHE A 80 16.32 -47.56 22.92
N LEU A 81 17.11 -47.18 23.92
CA LEU A 81 17.04 -45.86 24.56
C LEU A 81 17.88 -44.79 23.87
N THR A 82 18.84 -45.17 23.01
CA THR A 82 19.79 -44.23 22.37
C THR A 82 20.07 -44.47 20.88
N ASP A 83 19.66 -45.60 20.29
CA ASP A 83 19.83 -45.87 18.86
C ASP A 83 18.70 -45.26 18.01
N ALA A 84 19.04 -44.22 17.23
CA ALA A 84 18.12 -43.56 16.29
C ALA A 84 17.61 -44.45 15.15
N ALA A 85 18.21 -45.60 14.86
CA ALA A 85 17.69 -46.57 13.90
C ALA A 85 16.64 -47.54 14.49
N ASN A 86 16.51 -47.57 15.82
CA ASN A 86 15.75 -48.58 16.57
C ASN A 86 15.11 -48.00 17.84
N CYS A 87 14.68 -46.74 17.79
CA CYS A 87 14.32 -45.98 18.98
C CYS A 87 13.01 -46.47 19.58
N GLY A 88 13.05 -46.87 20.85
CA GLY A 88 11.92 -47.49 21.57
C GLY A 88 11.56 -48.91 21.10
N ALA A 89 11.86 -49.29 19.85
CA ALA A 89 11.65 -50.63 19.32
C ALA A 89 12.52 -50.96 18.08
N CYS A 90 12.79 -52.23 17.87
CA CYS A 90 13.55 -52.76 16.74
C CYS A 90 12.95 -52.38 15.36
N ASN A 91 13.76 -51.74 14.52
CA ASN A 91 13.42 -51.10 13.23
C ASN A 91 12.54 -49.82 13.31
N SER A 92 12.29 -49.26 14.50
CA SER A 92 11.67 -47.93 14.63
C SER A 92 12.72 -46.83 14.46
N ALA A 93 13.09 -46.54 13.21
CA ALA A 93 14.00 -45.44 12.91
C ALA A 93 13.33 -44.07 13.13
N CYS A 94 14.08 -43.12 13.68
CA CYS A 94 13.65 -41.73 13.79
C CYS A 94 13.65 -41.03 12.43
N ALA A 95 12.89 -39.94 12.34
CA ALA A 95 12.88 -39.07 11.16
C ALA A 95 14.22 -38.32 11.00
N GLU A 96 14.47 -37.80 9.80
CA GLU A 96 15.68 -37.03 9.50
C GLU A 96 15.73 -35.74 10.33
N GLY A 97 16.80 -35.56 11.09
CA GLY A 97 16.97 -34.50 12.10
C GLY A 97 16.73 -34.95 13.55
N HIS A 98 15.86 -35.95 13.79
CA HIS A 98 15.53 -36.41 15.14
C HIS A 98 16.58 -37.38 15.73
N SER A 99 16.84 -37.24 17.04
CA SER A 99 17.70 -38.13 17.81
C SER A 99 16.89 -39.09 18.68
N CYS A 100 17.48 -40.21 19.11
CA CYS A 100 16.86 -41.09 20.09
C CYS A 100 17.33 -40.73 21.50
N ALA A 101 16.41 -40.29 22.35
CA ALA A 101 16.66 -40.01 23.75
C ALA A 101 15.66 -40.78 24.62
N ALA A 102 16.15 -41.60 25.55
CA ALA A 102 15.34 -42.44 26.45
C ALA A 102 14.31 -43.37 25.77
N GLY A 103 14.44 -43.64 24.47
CA GLY A 103 13.52 -44.46 23.68
C GLY A 103 12.42 -43.69 22.96
N PHE A 104 12.59 -42.38 22.82
CA PHE A 104 11.69 -41.47 22.11
C PHE A 104 12.48 -40.75 21.00
N CYS A 105 11.88 -40.60 19.81
CA CYS A 105 12.45 -39.79 18.74
C CYS A 105 12.14 -38.31 19.02
N ALA A 106 13.18 -37.58 19.42
CA ALA A 106 13.14 -36.22 19.94
C ALA A 106 13.88 -35.24 19.03
N CYS A 107 13.45 -33.98 19.05
CA CYS A 107 14.15 -32.88 18.41
C CYS A 107 14.89 -32.03 19.45
N GLY A 108 16.12 -31.60 19.15
CA GLY A 108 16.95 -30.82 20.07
C GLY A 108 17.07 -31.43 21.47
N GLN A 109 16.66 -30.66 22.49
CA GLN A 109 16.63 -31.10 23.90
C GLN A 109 15.23 -31.49 24.40
N ASP A 110 14.19 -31.46 23.56
CA ASP A 110 12.81 -31.68 24.03
C ASP A 110 12.53 -33.13 24.41
N THR A 111 11.93 -33.32 25.59
CA THR A 111 11.65 -34.66 26.14
C THR A 111 10.19 -35.03 25.94
N ALA A 112 9.94 -35.91 24.97
CA ALA A 112 8.61 -36.46 24.72
C ALA A 112 8.09 -37.24 25.95
N THR A 113 6.83 -37.01 26.32
CA THR A 113 6.25 -37.52 27.57
C THR A 113 5.49 -38.85 27.42
N THR A 114 5.30 -39.35 26.18
CA THR A 114 4.46 -40.52 25.87
C THR A 114 5.16 -41.48 24.91
N ILE A 115 5.19 -42.76 25.24
CA ILE A 115 5.98 -43.78 24.53
C ILE A 115 5.42 -44.04 23.13
N GLY A 116 6.30 -44.02 22.13
CA GLY A 116 5.98 -44.35 20.73
C GLY A 116 5.40 -43.20 19.90
N VAL A 117 5.32 -41.98 20.45
CA VAL A 117 4.97 -40.77 19.71
C VAL A 117 6.26 -40.06 19.30
N ALA A 118 6.43 -39.77 18.00
CA ALA A 118 7.49 -38.88 17.54
C ALA A 118 7.10 -37.43 17.84
N ASN A 119 8.01 -36.64 18.40
CA ASN A 119 7.79 -35.21 18.59
C ASN A 119 8.03 -34.51 17.24
N ALA A 120 7.04 -34.61 16.34
CA ALA A 120 7.04 -33.87 15.09
C ALA A 120 6.89 -32.38 15.37
N CYS A 121 7.68 -31.56 14.68
CA CYS A 121 7.52 -30.11 14.70
C CYS A 121 6.17 -29.70 14.05
N GLY A 122 5.72 -28.48 14.30
CA GLY A 122 4.46 -27.97 13.72
C GLY A 122 4.47 -27.91 12.19
N GLU A 123 3.30 -27.78 11.57
CA GLU A 123 3.22 -27.54 10.13
C GLU A 123 3.91 -26.21 9.78
N GLY A 124 5.05 -26.30 9.07
CA GLY A 124 5.93 -25.17 8.76
C GLY A 124 7.28 -25.16 9.50
N GLU A 125 7.46 -26.02 10.50
CA GLU A 125 8.71 -26.14 11.27
C GLU A 125 9.54 -27.37 10.84
N VAL A 126 10.86 -27.30 11.07
CA VAL A 126 11.81 -28.39 10.82
C VAL A 126 12.66 -28.64 12.05
N CYS A 127 13.12 -29.88 12.23
CA CYS A 127 13.96 -30.25 13.35
C CYS A 127 15.44 -29.93 13.11
N CYS A 128 16.04 -29.12 13.99
CA CYS A 128 17.46 -28.75 13.98
C CYS A 128 18.13 -29.04 15.34
N GLU A 129 19.45 -28.80 15.47
CA GLU A 129 20.24 -29.25 16.64
C GLU A 129 19.74 -28.68 17.99
N ASP A 130 19.21 -27.46 18.01
CA ASP A 130 18.69 -26.82 19.23
C ASP A 130 17.18 -27.07 19.49
N GLY A 131 16.42 -27.58 18.51
CA GLY A 131 14.99 -27.83 18.64
C GLY A 131 14.20 -27.75 17.31
N CYS A 132 12.87 -27.76 17.43
CA CYS A 132 11.98 -27.45 16.32
C CYS A 132 12.04 -25.94 16.04
N VAL A 133 12.32 -25.58 14.78
CA VAL A 133 12.47 -24.18 14.35
C VAL A 133 11.76 -23.94 13.02
N ASN A 134 11.13 -22.78 12.88
CA ASN A 134 10.58 -22.36 11.60
C ASN A 134 11.70 -21.80 10.72
N LEU A 135 12.19 -22.62 9.77
CA LEU A 135 13.27 -22.23 8.85
C LEU A 135 12.93 -20.96 8.04
N ALA A 136 11.66 -20.58 7.92
CA ALA A 136 11.29 -19.37 7.22
C ALA A 136 11.69 -18.07 7.97
N PHE A 137 11.89 -18.14 9.30
CA PHE A 137 12.04 -16.97 10.16
C PHE A 137 13.09 -17.10 11.27
N ASP A 138 13.59 -18.30 11.57
CA ASP A 138 14.62 -18.49 12.60
C ASP A 138 15.97 -17.92 12.14
N ARG A 139 16.50 -16.95 12.90
CA ARG A 139 17.75 -16.24 12.56
C ARG A 139 19.00 -17.13 12.63
N GLN A 140 18.95 -18.31 13.28
CA GLN A 140 20.07 -19.24 13.40
C GLN A 140 19.96 -20.44 12.43
N ASN A 141 18.79 -20.64 11.80
CA ASN A 141 18.43 -21.77 10.96
C ASN A 141 17.67 -21.31 9.70
N CYS A 142 18.10 -20.22 9.08
CA CYS A 142 17.35 -19.57 8.00
C CYS A 142 17.43 -20.35 6.68
N GLY A 143 16.30 -20.84 6.19
CA GLY A 143 16.18 -21.70 5.01
C GLY A 143 16.68 -23.14 5.23
N THR A 144 17.69 -23.35 6.08
CA THR A 144 18.20 -24.67 6.50
C THR A 144 18.76 -24.64 7.93
N CYS A 145 18.78 -25.79 8.60
CA CYS A 145 19.37 -25.92 9.94
C CYS A 145 20.83 -25.42 10.01
N GLY A 146 21.14 -24.62 11.03
CA GLY A 146 22.46 -24.04 11.27
C GLY A 146 22.86 -22.88 10.33
N ALA A 147 22.00 -22.46 9.40
CA ALA A 147 22.25 -21.31 8.53
C ALA A 147 21.91 -19.99 9.23
N ALA A 148 22.86 -19.47 10.02
CA ALA A 148 22.66 -18.25 10.79
C ALA A 148 22.83 -16.95 9.97
N CYS A 149 21.85 -16.03 10.06
CA CYS A 149 21.92 -14.70 9.46
C CYS A 149 22.76 -13.74 10.33
N ALA A 150 23.91 -13.33 9.80
CA ALA A 150 24.93 -12.52 10.48
C ALA A 150 24.63 -11.00 10.45
N GLU A 151 23.54 -10.59 11.11
CA GLU A 151 22.94 -9.23 11.00
C GLU A 151 22.33 -8.97 9.62
N PRO A 152 21.62 -9.97 9.06
CA PRO A 152 20.25 -9.75 8.62
C PRO A 152 19.19 -10.43 9.54
N TYR A 153 17.91 -10.14 9.28
CA TYR A 153 16.76 -10.94 9.71
C TYR A 153 16.63 -12.22 8.87
N CYS A 154 15.71 -13.13 9.24
CA CYS A 154 15.25 -14.21 8.35
C CYS A 154 13.76 -14.02 8.04
N VAL A 155 13.39 -14.09 6.75
CA VAL A 155 12.00 -13.93 6.27
C VAL A 155 11.79 -14.83 5.06
N GLY A 156 10.73 -15.65 5.05
CA GLY A 156 10.43 -16.57 3.94
C GLY A 156 11.51 -17.63 3.64
N GLY A 157 12.46 -17.83 4.56
CA GLY A 157 13.60 -18.75 4.39
C GLY A 157 14.82 -18.11 3.74
N THR A 158 14.85 -16.77 3.65
CA THR A 158 15.98 -15.99 3.15
C THR A 158 16.44 -14.98 4.20
N CYS A 159 17.75 -14.73 4.29
CA CYS A 159 18.27 -13.67 5.13
C CYS A 159 17.93 -12.31 4.48
N GLN A 160 17.17 -11.46 5.16
CA GLN A 160 16.69 -10.17 4.65
C GLN A 160 17.07 -9.01 5.56
N CYS A 161 17.38 -7.86 4.98
CA CYS A 161 17.93 -6.72 5.71
C CYS A 161 16.86 -5.75 6.27
N PRO A 162 17.21 -4.93 7.29
CA PRO A 162 16.33 -3.87 7.80
C PRO A 162 15.89 -2.85 6.74
N GLY A 163 14.81 -2.11 7.05
CA GLY A 163 14.22 -1.09 6.18
C GLY A 163 15.25 -0.16 5.54
N GLY A 164 15.29 -0.16 4.21
CA GLY A 164 16.20 0.65 3.40
C GLY A 164 17.63 0.12 3.23
N THR A 165 17.97 -1.06 3.76
CA THR A 165 19.32 -1.64 3.64
C THR A 165 19.32 -3.00 2.94
N ALA A 166 20.46 -3.38 2.37
CA ALA A 166 20.73 -4.72 1.85
C ALA A 166 22.20 -5.14 2.07
N SER A 167 22.50 -6.42 1.83
CA SER A 167 23.84 -7.00 2.02
C SER A 167 24.48 -7.32 0.67
N CYS A 168 25.19 -6.35 0.10
CA CYS A 168 25.69 -6.42 -1.27
C CYS A 168 27.15 -6.89 -1.39
N THR A 169 27.70 -7.45 -0.31
CA THR A 169 29.05 -8.03 -0.25
C THR A 169 29.02 -9.50 0.17
N THR A 170 30.10 -10.23 -0.10
CA THR A 170 30.22 -11.67 0.23
C THR A 170 30.21 -11.99 1.72
N ASP A 171 30.28 -10.97 2.56
CA ASP A 171 30.52 -11.10 4.01
C ASP A 171 29.20 -11.01 4.82
N ALA A 172 28.06 -10.91 4.12
CA ALA A 172 26.69 -11.08 4.62
C ALA A 172 26.19 -10.06 5.66
N VAL A 173 26.71 -8.83 5.66
CA VAL A 173 26.30 -7.72 6.54
C VAL A 173 25.43 -6.72 5.78
N CYS A 174 24.33 -6.25 6.40
CA CYS A 174 23.47 -5.20 5.84
C CYS A 174 24.12 -3.80 5.86
N GLU A 175 25.17 -3.59 5.06
CA GLU A 175 25.97 -2.36 5.03
C GLU A 175 25.56 -1.35 3.93
N THR A 176 24.76 -1.77 2.95
CA THR A 176 24.39 -0.96 1.77
C THR A 176 23.02 -0.32 1.96
N ASN A 177 22.88 0.99 1.71
CA ASN A 177 21.61 1.72 1.74
C ASN A 177 20.94 1.71 0.36
N VAL A 178 20.05 0.74 0.11
CA VAL A 178 19.39 0.56 -1.19
C VAL A 178 18.31 1.61 -1.52
N ILE A 179 18.01 2.53 -0.59
CA ILE A 179 17.10 3.67 -0.84
C ILE A 179 17.82 4.84 -1.51
N GLU A 180 19.14 4.99 -1.28
CA GLU A 180 19.93 6.16 -1.69
C GLU A 180 21.22 5.83 -2.48
N ASP A 181 21.72 4.59 -2.48
CA ASP A 181 22.94 4.19 -3.20
C ASP A 181 22.66 3.87 -4.69
N PRO A 182 23.19 4.63 -5.66
CA PRO A 182 22.99 4.37 -7.09
C PRO A 182 23.66 3.11 -7.63
N ALA A 183 24.62 2.52 -6.90
CA ALA A 183 25.27 1.26 -7.31
C ALA A 183 24.47 0.02 -6.88
N HIS A 184 23.47 0.17 -6.02
CA HIS A 184 22.70 -0.92 -5.40
C HIS A 184 21.26 -0.44 -5.12
N CYS A 185 20.63 0.16 -6.10
CA CYS A 185 19.36 0.85 -5.93
C CYS A 185 18.18 -0.13 -5.98
N GLY A 186 17.40 -0.17 -4.89
CA GLY A 186 16.30 -1.14 -4.71
C GLY A 186 16.79 -2.51 -4.24
N ASP A 187 17.83 -3.06 -4.88
CA ASP A 187 18.50 -4.30 -4.48
C ASP A 187 20.02 -4.31 -4.81
N CYS A 188 20.70 -5.38 -4.43
CA CYS A 188 22.16 -5.52 -4.56
C CYS A 188 22.70 -5.83 -5.96
N GLU A 189 21.85 -6.13 -6.94
CA GLU A 189 22.21 -6.23 -8.36
C GLU A 189 21.73 -4.99 -9.15
N GLY A 190 20.95 -4.11 -8.51
CA GLY A 190 20.41 -2.85 -9.02
C GLY A 190 21.42 -1.73 -9.26
N ASP A 191 22.44 -1.97 -10.09
CA ASP A 191 23.35 -0.92 -10.57
C ASP A 191 22.63 0.00 -11.57
N CYS A 192 22.38 1.25 -11.19
CA CYS A 192 21.75 2.21 -12.10
C CYS A 192 22.63 2.52 -13.32
N ALA A 193 23.95 2.31 -13.26
CA ALA A 193 24.83 2.47 -14.42
C ALA A 193 24.66 1.37 -15.48
N ALA A 194 23.98 0.25 -15.17
CA ALA A 194 23.65 -0.79 -16.15
C ALA A 194 22.52 -0.39 -17.11
N VAL A 195 21.71 0.61 -16.73
CA VAL A 195 20.86 1.37 -17.67
C VAL A 195 21.69 2.56 -18.12
N GLU A 196 22.30 2.48 -19.31
CA GLU A 196 23.39 3.38 -19.71
C GLU A 196 23.00 4.87 -19.50
N ALA A 197 23.73 5.52 -18.58
CA ALA A 197 23.61 6.91 -18.12
C ALA A 197 22.58 7.30 -17.03
N SER A 198 22.00 6.36 -16.25
CA SER A 198 21.21 6.69 -15.04
C SER A 198 22.05 6.68 -13.72
N PRO A 199 22.33 7.82 -13.05
CA PRO A 199 23.31 7.85 -11.95
C PRO A 199 22.75 8.11 -10.54
N ASP A 200 21.42 8.21 -10.35
CA ASP A 200 20.81 8.55 -9.05
C ASP A 200 19.86 7.46 -8.55
N CYS A 201 19.78 7.26 -7.23
CA CYS A 201 18.80 6.39 -6.57
C CYS A 201 17.87 7.23 -5.70
N VAL A 202 16.56 6.98 -5.78
CA VAL A 202 15.56 7.60 -4.90
C VAL A 202 14.51 6.56 -4.54
N ALA A 203 14.26 6.34 -3.23
CA ALA A 203 13.25 5.41 -2.73
C ALA A 203 13.38 3.98 -3.30
N GLY A 204 14.62 3.54 -3.57
CA GLY A 204 14.90 2.22 -4.16
C GLY A 204 14.53 2.09 -5.64
N ARG A 205 14.53 3.20 -6.39
CA ARG A 205 14.35 3.19 -7.85
C ARG A 205 15.39 4.06 -8.55
N CYS A 206 15.99 3.52 -9.60
CA CYS A 206 16.95 4.26 -10.44
C CYS A 206 16.29 5.46 -11.11
N SER A 207 17.03 6.56 -11.17
CA SER A 207 16.46 7.89 -11.35
C SER A 207 17.38 8.79 -12.17
N CYS A 208 16.78 9.56 -13.07
CA CYS A 208 17.44 10.50 -13.97
C CYS A 208 17.25 11.93 -13.43
N GLY A 209 18.03 12.32 -12.41
CA GLY A 209 17.90 13.63 -11.77
C GLY A 209 16.67 13.80 -10.87
N GLY A 210 16.04 12.72 -10.43
CA GLY A 210 14.86 12.72 -9.54
C GLY A 210 13.64 12.00 -10.10
N VAL A 211 13.60 11.70 -11.40
CA VAL A 211 12.47 11.03 -12.09
C VAL A 211 12.94 9.77 -12.81
N ALA A 212 12.15 8.68 -12.73
CA ALA A 212 12.42 7.45 -13.50
C ALA A 212 11.97 7.59 -14.96
N CYS A 213 12.70 6.97 -15.90
CA CYS A 213 12.37 7.04 -17.33
C CYS A 213 11.40 5.93 -17.77
N ASP A 214 10.52 6.24 -18.73
CA ASP A 214 9.67 5.24 -19.40
C ASP A 214 10.52 4.23 -20.19
N SER A 215 9.98 3.02 -20.43
CA SER A 215 10.67 1.91 -21.14
C SER A 215 11.15 2.21 -22.56
N ASN A 216 10.79 3.36 -23.13
CA ASN A 216 11.12 3.79 -24.49
C ASN A 216 11.98 5.08 -24.49
N LYS A 217 12.50 5.50 -23.33
CA LYS A 217 13.28 6.74 -23.13
C LYS A 217 14.56 6.46 -22.34
N ASP A 218 15.69 6.94 -22.83
CA ASP A 218 16.99 6.84 -22.16
C ASP A 218 17.32 8.12 -21.38
N CYS A 219 18.15 8.01 -20.33
CA CYS A 219 18.57 9.15 -19.52
C CYS A 219 19.72 9.93 -20.20
N CYS A 220 19.39 10.92 -21.02
CA CYS A 220 20.40 11.72 -21.71
C CYS A 220 20.97 12.82 -20.79
N ALA A 221 22.30 12.84 -20.65
CA ALA A 221 23.04 13.84 -19.89
C ALA A 221 23.74 14.87 -20.78
N VAL A 222 23.60 16.16 -20.47
CA VAL A 222 24.25 17.28 -21.18
C VAL A 222 24.86 18.24 -20.16
N GLY A 223 26.13 18.00 -19.81
CA GLY A 223 26.77 18.67 -18.69
C GLY A 223 26.22 18.14 -17.35
N ASP A 224 25.85 19.05 -16.45
CA ASP A 224 25.34 18.69 -15.11
C ASP A 224 23.83 18.37 -15.11
N GLN A 225 23.12 18.55 -16.23
CA GLN A 225 21.69 18.23 -16.36
C GLN A 225 21.44 16.87 -17.02
N LYS A 226 20.46 16.14 -16.50
CA LYS A 226 20.02 14.80 -16.93
C LYS A 226 18.52 14.87 -17.25
N SER A 227 18.06 14.17 -18.29
CA SER A 227 16.63 14.11 -18.64
C SER A 227 16.28 12.88 -19.46
N CYS A 228 15.11 12.29 -19.23
CA CYS A 228 14.60 11.14 -19.98
C CYS A 228 14.13 11.56 -21.38
N LEU A 229 14.84 11.14 -22.43
CA LEU A 229 14.51 11.45 -23.82
C LEU A 229 14.17 10.17 -24.60
N ASP A 230 13.12 10.21 -25.40
CA ASP A 230 12.81 9.14 -26.35
C ASP A 230 13.98 8.97 -27.33
N THR A 231 14.48 7.74 -27.45
CA THR A 231 15.51 7.31 -28.42
C THR A 231 14.97 6.32 -29.45
N SER A 232 13.75 5.81 -29.24
CA SER A 232 13.09 4.77 -30.02
C SER A 232 12.35 5.29 -31.26
N ALA A 233 11.72 6.47 -31.12
CA ALA A 233 10.91 7.16 -32.12
C ALA A 233 11.31 8.63 -32.33
N SER A 234 12.15 9.20 -31.46
CA SER A 234 12.71 10.54 -31.69
C SER A 234 13.70 10.55 -32.85
N ARG A 235 13.33 11.20 -33.96
CA ARG A 235 14.24 11.49 -35.07
C ARG A 235 15.47 12.36 -34.72
N PHE A 236 15.59 12.82 -33.47
CA PHE A 236 16.69 13.64 -32.95
C PHE A 236 17.65 12.87 -32.03
N ASN A 237 17.23 11.73 -31.46
CA ASN A 237 18.03 10.90 -30.54
C ASN A 237 17.99 9.41 -30.95
N CYS A 238 17.83 9.12 -32.25
CA CYS A 238 17.42 7.81 -32.75
C CYS A 238 18.47 6.73 -32.47
N GLY A 239 18.28 5.98 -31.38
CA GLY A 239 19.21 5.00 -30.84
C GLY A 239 20.58 5.53 -30.45
N ASP A 240 20.67 6.79 -30.00
CA ASP A 240 21.73 7.39 -29.16
C ASP A 240 21.36 8.88 -28.88
N CYS A 241 21.74 9.42 -27.73
CA CYS A 241 21.44 10.81 -27.34
C CYS A 241 22.01 11.82 -28.36
N GLY A 242 21.14 12.62 -28.99
CA GLY A 242 21.51 13.61 -30.02
C GLY A 242 21.78 13.05 -31.43
N LYS A 243 21.56 11.76 -31.67
CA LYS A 243 21.72 11.10 -32.99
C LYS A 243 20.50 11.37 -33.90
N ARG A 244 20.68 12.23 -34.90
CA ARG A 244 19.59 12.77 -35.72
C ARG A 244 19.47 12.09 -37.09
N CYS A 245 18.26 11.64 -37.45
CA CYS A 245 17.95 11.05 -38.77
C CYS A 245 17.89 12.11 -39.89
N ALA A 246 18.02 11.66 -41.14
CA ALA A 246 18.07 12.52 -42.32
C ALA A 246 16.69 13.11 -42.73
N ALA A 247 16.68 13.86 -43.82
CA ALA A 247 15.47 14.47 -44.37
C ALA A 247 14.60 13.42 -45.08
N GLY A 248 13.35 13.29 -44.63
CA GLY A 248 12.41 12.25 -45.08
C GLY A 248 12.52 10.91 -44.36
N GLU A 249 13.46 10.74 -43.43
CA GLU A 249 13.54 9.55 -42.57
C GLU A 249 12.70 9.69 -41.29
N GLU A 250 12.16 8.57 -40.84
CA GLU A 250 11.47 8.40 -39.57
C GLU A 250 12.36 7.56 -38.62
N CYS A 251 12.18 7.68 -37.31
CA CYS A 251 12.86 6.82 -36.35
C CYS A 251 11.89 5.72 -35.88
N THR A 252 12.33 4.47 -35.94
CA THR A 252 11.54 3.28 -35.60
C THR A 252 12.46 2.23 -35.00
N ASP A 253 12.11 1.70 -33.82
CA ASP A 253 12.93 0.72 -33.08
C ASP A 253 14.41 1.16 -32.96
N SER A 254 14.61 2.43 -32.55
CA SER A 254 15.93 3.06 -32.34
C SER A 254 16.82 3.13 -33.59
N ASN A 255 16.23 2.99 -34.78
CA ASN A 255 16.91 3.05 -36.08
C ASN A 255 16.19 3.99 -37.04
N CYS A 256 16.95 4.79 -37.79
CA CYS A 256 16.39 5.61 -38.87
C CYS A 256 15.93 4.69 -40.02
N SER A 257 14.73 4.93 -40.54
CA SER A 257 14.13 4.14 -41.61
C SER A 257 13.50 5.03 -42.69
N CYS A 258 13.41 4.50 -43.91
CA CYS A 258 12.79 5.16 -45.05
C CYS A 258 11.67 4.27 -45.62
N ASN A 259 10.41 4.67 -45.45
CA ASN A 259 9.22 3.86 -45.76
C ASN A 259 9.26 2.45 -45.15
N GLY A 260 9.81 2.28 -43.93
CA GLY A 260 10.03 0.97 -43.30
C GLY A 260 11.17 0.13 -43.88
N GLY A 261 11.98 0.70 -44.79
CA GLY A 261 13.26 0.16 -45.23
C GLY A 261 14.45 0.73 -44.44
N ALA A 262 15.65 0.20 -44.68
CA ALA A 262 16.88 0.70 -44.05
C ALA A 262 17.17 2.18 -44.35
N ALA A 263 17.92 2.84 -43.45
CA ALA A 263 18.38 4.21 -43.58
C ALA A 263 19.06 4.51 -44.93
N CYS A 264 18.89 5.74 -45.39
CA CYS A 264 19.46 6.27 -46.62
C CYS A 264 20.97 6.53 -46.49
N ALA A 265 21.72 6.47 -47.60
CA ALA A 265 23.13 6.82 -47.57
C ALA A 265 23.30 8.34 -47.37
N ALA A 266 24.41 8.74 -46.76
CA ALA A 266 24.69 10.16 -46.50
C ALA A 266 24.75 10.97 -47.82
N GLY A 267 23.71 11.78 -48.07
CA GLY A 267 23.51 12.54 -49.31
C GLY A 267 22.25 12.16 -50.11
N GLU A 268 21.48 11.16 -49.65
CA GLU A 268 20.18 10.77 -50.21
C GLU A 268 19.01 11.27 -49.34
N VAL A 269 17.80 11.24 -49.91
CA VAL A 269 16.52 11.57 -49.27
C VAL A 269 15.48 10.49 -49.55
N CYS A 270 14.50 10.35 -48.66
CA CYS A 270 13.46 9.32 -48.78
C CYS A 270 12.32 9.76 -49.72
N CYS A 271 12.08 9.01 -50.80
CA CYS A 271 10.99 9.26 -51.75
C CYS A 271 9.81 8.28 -51.54
N ALA A 272 8.57 8.79 -51.47
CA ALA A 272 7.38 8.04 -51.03
C ALA A 272 6.93 6.87 -51.93
N VAL A 273 7.55 6.69 -53.10
CA VAL A 273 7.21 5.63 -54.08
C VAL A 273 8.46 4.86 -54.56
N GLY A 274 9.62 5.07 -53.92
CA GLY A 274 10.90 4.51 -54.40
C GLY A 274 11.95 4.17 -53.34
N GLY A 275 11.77 4.60 -52.09
CA GLY A 275 12.83 4.51 -51.07
C GLY A 275 13.86 5.62 -51.22
N CYS A 276 15.08 5.38 -50.75
CA CYS A 276 16.17 6.35 -50.77
C CYS A 276 16.65 6.65 -52.19
N ALA A 277 16.77 7.94 -52.51
CA ALA A 277 17.34 8.42 -53.78
C ALA A 277 17.96 9.81 -53.61
N THR A 278 18.77 10.25 -54.57
CA THR A 278 19.32 11.62 -54.57
C THR A 278 18.31 12.69 -55.01
N SER A 279 17.16 12.31 -55.56
CA SER A 279 16.02 13.19 -55.86
C SER A 279 14.74 12.38 -56.17
N CYS A 280 13.57 13.02 -56.01
CA CYS A 280 12.24 12.43 -56.23
C CYS A 280 11.53 13.04 -57.47
N ALA A 281 10.45 12.40 -57.94
CA ALA A 281 9.66 12.89 -59.07
C ALA A 281 8.50 13.83 -58.65
N CYS A 282 8.11 14.75 -59.52
CA CYS A 282 7.00 15.68 -59.29
C CYS A 282 5.69 14.96 -58.89
N GLY A 283 5.04 15.43 -57.82
CA GLY A 283 3.84 14.81 -57.25
C GLY A 283 4.07 13.54 -56.41
N THR A 284 5.34 13.21 -56.07
CA THR A 284 5.68 12.08 -55.18
C THR A 284 6.43 12.48 -53.90
N THR A 285 6.61 13.78 -53.67
CA THR A 285 6.81 14.37 -52.35
C THR A 285 5.48 14.96 -51.85
N PRO A 286 5.28 15.20 -50.55
CA PRO A 286 4.06 15.81 -50.02
C PRO A 286 3.74 17.23 -50.52
N ASP A 287 4.67 17.90 -51.23
CA ASP A 287 4.69 19.36 -51.39
C ASP A 287 4.41 19.92 -52.82
N CYS A 288 3.96 19.12 -53.81
CA CYS A 288 3.55 19.69 -55.12
C CYS A 288 2.08 19.38 -55.50
N THR A 289 1.34 20.44 -55.82
CA THR A 289 -0.07 20.41 -56.26
C THR A 289 -0.32 21.02 -57.66
N ASP A 290 0.73 21.46 -58.37
CA ASP A 290 0.60 22.40 -59.49
C ASP A 290 0.70 21.77 -60.91
N THR A 291 0.58 22.63 -61.93
CA THR A 291 0.53 22.25 -63.34
C THR A 291 1.89 21.76 -63.85
N CYS A 292 1.92 20.71 -64.68
CA CYS A 292 3.18 20.16 -65.19
C CYS A 292 3.51 20.65 -66.61
N CYS A 293 4.60 21.43 -66.75
CA CYS A 293 5.19 21.78 -68.04
C CYS A 293 6.52 20.97 -68.21
N SER A 294 6.51 19.91 -69.03
CA SER A 294 7.70 19.10 -69.38
C SER A 294 8.48 18.52 -68.17
N ASP A 295 7.83 17.65 -67.39
CA ASP A 295 8.41 16.94 -66.24
C ASP A 295 8.93 17.85 -65.09
N GLN A 296 8.43 19.09 -65.02
CA GLN A 296 8.57 20.02 -63.88
C GLN A 296 7.19 20.46 -63.39
N CYS A 297 7.00 20.62 -62.07
CA CYS A 297 5.89 21.39 -61.51
C CYS A 297 6.14 22.88 -61.80
N VAL A 298 5.19 23.56 -62.43
CA VAL A 298 5.30 24.97 -62.85
C VAL A 298 3.96 25.67 -62.65
N ASP A 299 3.92 26.66 -61.75
CA ASP A 299 2.75 27.52 -61.59
C ASP A 299 2.67 28.57 -62.71
N THR A 300 1.82 28.33 -63.70
CA THR A 300 1.57 29.28 -64.80
C THR A 300 0.94 30.61 -64.37
N SER A 301 0.54 30.80 -63.11
CA SER A 301 0.05 32.08 -62.60
C SER A 301 1.17 33.06 -62.22
N SER A 302 2.34 32.55 -61.81
CA SER A 302 3.50 33.32 -61.34
C SER A 302 4.80 33.06 -62.11
N ASP A 303 4.92 31.94 -62.83
CA ASP A 303 6.12 31.60 -63.59
C ASP A 303 6.32 32.55 -64.79
N ARG A 304 7.50 33.16 -64.84
CA ARG A 304 7.88 34.21 -65.80
C ARG A 304 8.19 33.69 -67.21
N GLU A 305 8.52 32.40 -67.35
CA GLU A 305 8.78 31.74 -68.64
C GLU A 305 7.53 31.04 -69.20
N ASN A 306 6.51 30.85 -68.36
CA ASN A 306 5.30 30.08 -68.62
C ASN A 306 4.02 30.88 -68.27
N CYS A 307 4.09 32.21 -68.39
CA CYS A 307 3.12 33.15 -67.85
C CYS A 307 1.74 33.04 -68.52
N GLY A 308 0.75 32.48 -67.82
CA GLY A 308 -0.59 32.20 -68.33
C GLY A 308 -0.68 31.01 -69.31
N ALA A 309 0.47 30.48 -69.77
CA ALA A 309 0.59 29.28 -70.61
C ALA A 309 2.08 28.86 -70.71
N CYS A 310 2.37 27.54 -70.73
CA CYS A 310 3.74 27.04 -70.87
C CYS A 310 4.47 27.70 -72.08
N GLY A 311 5.66 28.27 -71.85
CA GLY A 311 6.49 28.94 -72.86
C GLY A 311 6.14 30.40 -73.19
N ASN A 312 5.24 31.06 -72.46
CA ASN A 312 5.01 32.51 -72.61
C ASN A 312 5.94 33.33 -71.70
N VAL A 313 7.07 33.78 -72.26
CA VAL A 313 8.15 34.46 -71.52
C VAL A 313 7.93 35.99 -71.46
N CYS A 314 7.98 36.57 -70.26
CA CYS A 314 7.93 38.03 -70.07
C CYS A 314 9.25 38.74 -70.42
N ARG A 315 9.21 40.07 -70.64
CA ARG A 315 10.41 40.90 -70.83
C ARG A 315 11.32 40.87 -69.60
N ASP A 316 12.60 41.20 -69.77
CA ASP A 316 13.59 41.02 -68.71
C ASP A 316 13.36 41.85 -67.44
N ASP A 317 12.63 42.97 -67.57
CA ASP A 317 12.19 43.90 -66.53
C ASP A 317 10.75 43.63 -66.02
N GLN A 318 10.10 42.56 -66.49
CA GLN A 318 8.71 42.22 -66.18
C GLN A 318 8.58 40.87 -65.45
N SER A 319 7.60 40.78 -64.54
CA SER A 319 7.20 39.53 -63.86
C SER A 319 5.87 39.03 -64.42
N CYS A 320 5.56 37.76 -64.19
CA CYS A 320 4.18 37.28 -64.31
C CYS A 320 3.41 37.63 -63.04
N ASP A 321 2.22 38.21 -63.19
CA ASP A 321 1.19 38.29 -62.15
C ASP A 321 -0.12 37.77 -62.75
N SER A 322 -0.72 36.78 -62.11
CA SER A 322 -2.03 36.24 -62.46
C SER A 322 -2.13 35.82 -63.93
N GLY A 323 -1.03 35.31 -64.50
CA GLY A 323 -0.91 34.94 -65.92
C GLY A 323 -0.71 36.10 -66.91
N THR A 324 -0.34 37.30 -66.45
CA THR A 324 -0.05 38.48 -67.30
C THR A 324 1.32 39.08 -66.99
N CYS A 325 2.08 39.45 -68.04
CA CYS A 325 3.37 40.11 -67.87
C CYS A 325 3.21 41.60 -67.49
N VAL A 326 3.67 41.96 -66.29
CA VAL A 326 3.59 43.32 -65.71
C VAL A 326 4.99 43.82 -65.31
N CYS A 327 5.19 45.13 -65.15
CA CYS A 327 6.41 45.62 -64.49
C CYS A 327 6.44 45.11 -63.05
N ALA A 328 7.53 44.44 -62.64
CA ALA A 328 7.66 43.90 -61.28
C ALA A 328 7.69 45.01 -60.21
N SER A 329 8.22 46.18 -60.58
CA SER A 329 8.09 47.44 -59.85
C SER A 329 8.17 48.63 -60.80
N GLY A 330 7.76 49.81 -60.34
CA GLY A 330 7.82 51.05 -61.11
C GLY A 330 6.76 51.19 -62.22
N THR A 331 6.98 52.15 -63.11
CA THR A 331 6.12 52.47 -64.26
C THR A 331 6.80 52.06 -65.57
N ASP A 332 6.06 51.51 -66.53
CA ASP A 332 6.57 51.27 -67.89
C ASP A 332 6.78 52.62 -68.60
N CYS A 333 8.02 53.13 -68.60
CA CYS A 333 8.41 54.32 -69.36
C CYS A 333 8.66 53.99 -70.86
N GLY A 334 8.15 52.86 -71.35
CA GLY A 334 8.06 52.44 -72.76
C GLY A 334 9.18 51.51 -73.23
N ASN A 335 10.42 51.79 -72.79
CA ASN A 335 11.62 50.99 -73.12
C ASN A 335 12.24 50.28 -71.91
N THR A 336 11.77 50.61 -70.71
CA THR A 336 12.16 50.01 -69.42
C THR A 336 11.04 50.30 -68.42
N CYS A 337 10.78 49.36 -67.52
CA CYS A 337 10.18 49.66 -66.23
C CYS A 337 11.16 50.55 -65.43
N ALA A 338 10.67 51.62 -64.80
CA ALA A 338 11.45 52.55 -64.01
C ALA A 338 10.70 52.95 -62.73
N ASP A 339 11.33 52.84 -61.57
CA ASP A 339 10.73 53.25 -60.30
C ASP A 339 10.92 54.74 -60.06
N LEU A 340 9.85 55.51 -60.27
CA LEU A 340 9.83 56.96 -60.09
C LEU A 340 10.10 57.38 -58.63
N ALA A 341 10.09 56.46 -57.66
CA ALA A 341 10.46 56.77 -56.27
C ALA A 341 11.98 56.70 -56.01
N SER A 342 12.75 55.96 -56.81
CA SER A 342 14.15 55.60 -56.51
C SER A 342 15.14 55.68 -57.68
N ASP A 343 14.66 55.77 -58.92
CA ASP A 343 15.49 55.87 -60.13
C ASP A 343 16.10 57.28 -60.26
N ALA A 344 17.43 57.36 -60.20
CA ALA A 344 18.18 58.61 -60.27
C ALA A 344 18.22 59.26 -61.68
N GLU A 345 17.73 58.61 -62.74
CA GLU A 345 17.50 59.18 -64.08
C GLU A 345 16.00 59.46 -64.38
N ASN A 346 15.08 58.91 -63.57
CA ASN A 346 13.62 59.02 -63.74
C ASN A 346 12.88 59.50 -62.47
N CYS A 347 13.57 60.27 -61.62
CA CYS A 347 13.14 60.62 -60.27
C CYS A 347 11.87 61.49 -60.26
N GLY A 348 10.79 61.00 -59.65
CA GLY A 348 9.47 61.62 -59.58
C GLY A 348 8.66 61.52 -60.88
N THR A 349 9.31 61.57 -62.04
CA THR A 349 8.72 61.41 -63.39
C THR A 349 9.76 60.88 -64.38
N CYS A 350 9.36 60.06 -65.36
CA CYS A 350 10.25 59.57 -66.44
C CYS A 350 11.10 60.73 -67.03
N ALA A 351 12.40 60.50 -67.19
CA ALA A 351 13.43 61.42 -67.70
C ALA A 351 13.72 62.69 -66.85
N ASN A 352 13.71 62.57 -65.52
CA ASN A 352 14.17 63.60 -64.59
C ASN A 352 15.33 63.07 -63.72
N ALA A 353 16.55 63.60 -63.91
CA ALA A 353 17.76 63.06 -63.31
C ALA A 353 18.30 63.89 -62.12
N CYS A 354 18.84 63.23 -61.09
CA CYS A 354 19.40 63.84 -59.89
C CYS A 354 20.82 64.39 -60.07
N ALA A 355 21.29 65.25 -59.14
CA ALA A 355 22.63 65.80 -59.20
C ALA A 355 23.71 64.83 -58.69
N SER A 356 24.96 65.07 -59.08
CA SER A 356 26.12 64.25 -58.66
C SER A 356 26.37 64.36 -57.16
N GLY A 357 25.94 63.35 -56.40
CA GLY A 357 26.01 63.29 -54.94
C GLY A 357 24.64 63.19 -54.25
N GLU A 358 23.55 63.31 -55.00
CA GLU A 358 22.18 63.13 -54.51
C GLU A 358 21.63 61.76 -54.96
N THR A 359 20.87 61.10 -54.08
CA THR A 359 20.12 59.88 -54.39
C THR A 359 18.64 60.22 -54.57
N CYS A 360 17.92 59.53 -55.48
CA CYS A 360 16.47 59.70 -55.58
C CYS A 360 15.78 58.98 -54.41
N CYS A 361 15.13 59.73 -53.54
CA CYS A 361 14.41 59.27 -52.35
C CYS A 361 12.96 59.73 -52.40
N GLY A 362 12.01 58.79 -52.54
CA GLY A 362 10.58 59.10 -52.63
C GLY A 362 10.19 59.99 -53.82
N GLY A 363 10.98 59.97 -54.90
CA GLY A 363 10.79 60.83 -56.07
C GLY A 363 11.34 62.27 -55.90
N SER A 364 12.22 62.51 -54.92
CA SER A 364 12.99 63.75 -54.75
C SER A 364 14.48 63.44 -54.58
N CYS A 365 15.37 64.28 -55.10
CA CYS A 365 16.81 64.09 -54.95
C CYS A 365 17.28 64.58 -53.56
N VAL A 366 18.04 63.74 -52.83
CA VAL A 366 18.43 63.97 -51.41
C VAL A 366 19.89 63.57 -51.17
N ASP A 367 20.58 64.34 -50.31
CA ASP A 367 21.90 64.03 -49.74
C ASP A 367 21.75 63.04 -48.57
N THR A 368 22.19 61.81 -48.75
CA THR A 368 22.05 60.71 -47.78
C THR A 368 23.16 60.68 -46.71
N ASP A 369 24.24 61.43 -46.89
CA ASP A 369 25.34 61.50 -45.90
C ASP A 369 24.97 62.40 -44.71
N THR A 370 23.99 63.29 -44.90
CA THR A 370 23.57 64.32 -43.93
C THR A 370 22.07 64.39 -43.63
N SER A 371 21.18 63.77 -44.44
CA SER A 371 19.74 63.77 -44.16
C SER A 371 19.41 62.98 -42.89
N LYS A 372 18.63 63.59 -41.98
CA LYS A 372 18.09 62.90 -40.80
C LYS A 372 16.94 61.94 -41.14
N THR A 373 16.24 62.15 -42.25
CA THR A 373 15.13 61.30 -42.72
C THR A 373 15.58 60.21 -43.69
N ASP A 374 16.80 60.32 -44.23
CA ASP A 374 17.33 59.51 -45.33
C ASP A 374 18.80 59.17 -45.07
N CYS A 375 19.12 58.78 -43.83
CA CYS A 375 20.51 58.59 -43.39
C CYS A 375 21.10 57.30 -43.95
N GLY A 376 22.13 57.41 -44.78
CA GLY A 376 22.80 56.29 -45.47
C GLY A 376 21.97 55.68 -46.60
N ALA A 377 20.64 55.71 -46.51
CA ALA A 377 19.70 55.30 -47.54
C ALA A 377 18.38 56.08 -47.45
N CYS A 378 17.62 56.11 -48.54
CA CYS A 378 16.33 56.80 -48.64
C CYS A 378 15.32 56.33 -47.59
N ALA A 379 14.57 57.28 -47.01
CA ALA A 379 13.59 57.07 -45.94
C ALA A 379 14.12 56.46 -44.61
N SER A 380 15.43 56.22 -44.47
CA SER A 380 16.08 55.80 -43.22
C SER A 380 16.07 56.93 -42.18
N THR A 381 14.93 57.07 -41.49
CA THR A 381 14.71 58.11 -40.48
C THR A 381 15.45 57.77 -39.19
N CYS A 382 16.53 58.51 -38.94
CA CYS A 382 17.61 58.11 -38.05
C CYS A 382 17.29 58.20 -36.53
N GLY A 383 16.21 58.88 -36.14
CA GLY A 383 15.86 59.16 -34.74
C GLY A 383 16.81 60.16 -34.04
N GLY A 384 18.10 59.82 -33.96
CA GLY A 384 19.21 60.63 -33.43
C GLY A 384 19.81 61.61 -34.44
N THR A 385 21.13 61.55 -34.65
CA THR A 385 21.84 62.33 -35.67
C THR A 385 22.47 61.42 -36.72
N CYS A 386 22.43 61.85 -37.98
CA CYS A 386 23.13 61.21 -39.10
C CYS A 386 24.51 61.85 -39.25
N GLU A 387 25.57 61.05 -39.29
CA GLU A 387 26.92 61.53 -39.61
C GLU A 387 27.61 60.52 -40.55
N GLY A 388 27.81 60.89 -41.82
CA GLY A 388 28.49 60.03 -42.80
C GLY A 388 27.69 58.78 -43.20
N GLY A 389 26.35 58.86 -43.14
CA GLY A 389 25.45 57.76 -43.46
C GLY A 389 25.17 56.77 -42.32
N GLU A 390 25.80 56.92 -41.15
CA GLU A 390 25.53 56.10 -39.97
C GLU A 390 24.70 56.84 -38.90
N CYS A 391 23.92 56.07 -38.14
CA CYS A 391 23.01 56.60 -37.11
C CYS A 391 23.59 56.52 -35.69
N SER A 392 23.57 57.66 -35.01
CA SER A 392 23.99 57.79 -33.62
C SER A 392 22.78 57.79 -32.66
N CYS A 393 22.49 56.66 -32.03
CA CYS A 393 21.50 56.56 -30.96
C CYS A 393 22.16 56.91 -29.62
N SER A 394 21.59 57.85 -28.86
CA SER A 394 22.12 58.30 -27.55
C SER A 394 23.61 58.73 -27.54
N GLY A 395 24.18 59.05 -28.71
CA GLY A 395 25.59 59.42 -28.85
C GLY A 395 26.56 58.26 -29.12
N GLN A 396 26.07 57.06 -29.45
CA GLN A 396 26.88 55.93 -29.94
C GLN A 396 26.41 55.50 -31.33
N PRO A 397 27.30 55.08 -32.25
CA PRO A 397 26.91 54.46 -33.51
C PRO A 397 26.15 53.15 -33.25
N THR A 398 24.97 52.99 -33.85
CA THR A 398 24.05 51.88 -33.56
C THR A 398 23.56 51.24 -34.85
N ASN A 399 23.72 49.91 -34.97
CA ASN A 399 23.26 49.18 -36.15
C ASN A 399 21.76 48.84 -36.05
N LEU A 400 20.93 49.75 -36.53
CA LEU A 400 19.47 49.61 -36.59
C LEU A 400 18.98 48.35 -37.36
N SER A 401 19.84 47.68 -38.12
CA SER A 401 19.48 46.44 -38.84
C SER A 401 19.53 45.17 -37.99
N THR A 402 20.22 45.19 -36.84
CA THR A 402 20.44 44.00 -35.97
C THR A 402 20.24 44.26 -34.48
N ASP A 403 20.16 45.52 -34.03
CA ASP A 403 19.93 45.87 -32.64
C ASP A 403 18.45 45.67 -32.25
N VAL A 404 18.17 44.86 -31.22
CA VAL A 404 16.82 44.55 -30.73
C VAL A 404 16.20 45.65 -29.84
N GLU A 405 16.99 46.58 -29.32
CA GLU A 405 16.53 47.76 -28.58
C GLU A 405 16.30 48.98 -29.49
N ASN A 406 16.87 48.95 -30.71
CA ASN A 406 16.86 50.05 -31.67
C ASN A 406 16.49 49.56 -33.09
N CYS A 407 15.58 48.59 -33.20
CA CYS A 407 15.33 47.89 -34.47
C CYS A 407 14.58 48.79 -35.46
N GLY A 408 15.21 49.10 -36.59
CA GLY A 408 14.70 50.01 -37.61
C GLY A 408 14.77 51.50 -37.24
N ALA A 409 14.64 51.85 -35.96
CA ALA A 409 14.83 53.20 -35.43
C ALA A 409 15.27 53.19 -33.95
N CYS A 410 16.02 54.22 -33.53
CA CYS A 410 16.46 54.36 -32.12
C CYS A 410 15.26 54.28 -31.14
N GLY A 411 15.34 53.40 -30.14
CA GLY A 411 14.30 53.18 -29.14
C GLY A 411 13.08 52.37 -29.60
N SER A 412 13.18 51.67 -30.75
CA SER A 412 12.18 50.67 -31.16
C SER A 412 12.58 49.29 -30.66
N VAL A 413 12.10 48.95 -29.46
CA VAL A 413 12.42 47.70 -28.76
C VAL A 413 11.52 46.56 -29.24
N CYS A 414 12.08 45.44 -29.69
CA CYS A 414 11.29 44.36 -30.26
C CYS A 414 10.40 43.61 -29.24
N ALA A 415 10.79 43.60 -27.96
CA ALA A 415 10.00 42.98 -26.88
C ALA A 415 8.68 43.73 -26.59
N ASP A 416 8.59 45.03 -26.91
CA ASP A 416 7.35 45.80 -26.80
C ASP A 416 6.33 45.42 -27.91
N VAL A 417 6.82 44.80 -29.00
CA VAL A 417 6.00 44.38 -30.16
C VAL A 417 5.53 42.93 -30.01
N PHE A 418 6.35 42.07 -29.42
CA PHE A 418 6.02 40.67 -29.11
C PHE A 418 6.28 40.39 -27.62
N PRO A 419 5.28 40.64 -26.74
CA PRO A 419 5.38 40.30 -25.32
C PRO A 419 5.67 38.82 -25.10
N ASN A 420 6.40 38.53 -24.01
CA ASN A 420 6.74 37.17 -23.55
C ASN A 420 7.38 36.28 -24.64
N SER A 421 8.06 36.88 -25.61
CA SER A 421 8.58 36.21 -26.81
C SER A 421 10.08 36.40 -26.95
N ASP A 422 10.75 35.37 -27.48
CA ASP A 422 12.09 35.51 -28.05
C ASP A 422 12.00 36.29 -29.37
N VAL A 423 12.79 37.36 -29.47
CA VAL A 423 12.73 38.33 -30.58
C VAL A 423 14.11 38.62 -31.15
N THR A 424 14.18 38.73 -32.48
CA THR A 424 15.39 39.15 -33.19
C THR A 424 15.10 40.37 -34.06
N CYS A 425 16.09 41.25 -34.23
CA CYS A 425 16.04 42.29 -35.24
C CYS A 425 16.73 41.80 -36.51
N ASN A 426 16.00 41.75 -37.62
CA ASN A 426 16.55 41.38 -38.91
C ASN A 426 16.21 42.46 -39.94
N SER A 427 17.24 43.09 -40.50
CA SER A 427 17.12 44.11 -41.55
C SER A 427 16.23 45.29 -41.13
N GLY A 428 16.21 45.62 -39.84
CA GLY A 428 15.40 46.71 -39.27
C GLY A 428 13.94 46.37 -39.00
N ARG A 429 13.57 45.08 -39.07
CA ARG A 429 12.26 44.57 -38.67
C ARG A 429 12.41 43.60 -37.50
N CYS A 430 11.56 43.76 -36.49
CA CYS A 430 11.43 42.78 -35.40
C CYS A 430 10.79 41.48 -35.93
N VAL A 431 11.39 40.36 -35.57
CA VAL A 431 10.99 39.01 -35.97
C VAL A 431 10.76 38.17 -34.71
N PHE A 432 9.51 37.75 -34.52
CA PHE A 432 9.14 36.73 -33.55
C PHE A 432 9.92 35.43 -33.85
N SER A 433 10.60 34.90 -32.83
CA SER A 433 11.51 33.75 -32.96
C SER A 433 11.06 32.54 -32.12
N GLY A 434 10.27 32.78 -31.07
CA GLY A 434 9.64 31.77 -30.21
C GLY A 434 8.94 32.42 -29.01
N CYS A 435 8.28 31.63 -28.17
CA CYS A 435 7.87 32.09 -26.84
C CYS A 435 9.05 31.95 -25.85
N LEU A 436 9.06 32.77 -24.80
CA LEU A 436 9.88 32.47 -23.62
C LEU A 436 9.36 31.20 -22.92
N SER A 437 10.15 30.64 -21.99
CA SER A 437 9.64 29.58 -21.11
C SER A 437 8.37 30.06 -20.40
N ASP A 438 7.48 29.12 -20.09
CA ASP A 438 6.24 29.37 -19.34
C ASP A 438 5.16 30.20 -20.07
N PHE A 439 5.39 30.56 -21.34
CA PHE A 439 4.42 31.24 -22.19
C PHE A 439 4.17 30.51 -23.51
N ALA A 440 2.94 30.62 -24.02
CA ALA A 440 2.53 30.04 -25.29
C ALA A 440 1.66 31.00 -26.12
N ASN A 441 1.66 30.80 -27.44
CA ASN A 441 0.71 31.40 -28.37
C ASN A 441 -0.31 30.32 -28.76
N CYS A 442 -1.52 30.43 -28.23
CA CYS A 442 -2.57 29.43 -28.33
C CYS A 442 -3.65 29.80 -29.37
N ASP A 443 -3.68 31.07 -29.83
CA ASP A 443 -4.49 31.50 -30.98
C ASP A 443 -3.82 31.29 -32.36
N GLN A 444 -2.55 30.87 -32.37
CA GLN A 444 -1.69 30.70 -33.56
C GLN A 444 -1.47 31.97 -34.38
N ASN A 445 -1.56 33.16 -33.76
CA ASN A 445 -1.36 34.46 -34.39
C ASN A 445 -0.15 35.25 -33.84
N PRO A 446 1.10 34.80 -34.10
CA PRO A 446 2.30 35.50 -33.65
C PRO A 446 2.51 36.89 -34.28
N THR A 447 1.60 37.36 -35.15
CA THR A 447 1.73 38.65 -35.85
C THR A 447 1.05 39.83 -35.12
N LEU A 448 0.30 39.57 -34.04
CA LEU A 448 -0.56 40.57 -33.41
C LEU A 448 -0.37 40.72 -31.88
N ASN A 449 0.05 39.65 -31.18
CA ASN A 449 0.02 39.59 -29.70
C ASN A 449 1.24 38.93 -29.02
N GLY A 450 2.16 38.30 -29.76
CA GLY A 450 3.32 37.59 -29.15
C GLY A 450 2.90 36.23 -28.57
N CYS A 451 3.22 35.98 -27.29
CA CYS A 451 2.75 34.79 -26.56
C CYS A 451 1.88 35.22 -25.38
N GLU A 452 0.57 35.07 -25.57
CA GLU A 452 -0.48 35.68 -24.74
C GLU A 452 -0.94 34.83 -23.55
N VAL A 453 -0.59 33.54 -23.51
CA VAL A 453 -0.98 32.61 -22.45
C VAL A 453 0.21 32.29 -21.55
N ASP A 454 0.02 32.45 -20.23
CA ASP A 454 0.92 31.94 -19.19
C ASP A 454 0.55 30.49 -18.88
N THR A 455 1.38 29.55 -19.29
CA THR A 455 1.11 28.11 -19.15
C THR A 455 1.42 27.58 -17.76
N THR A 456 1.99 28.39 -16.86
CA THR A 456 2.22 27.98 -15.45
C THR A 456 1.02 28.21 -14.55
N GLY A 457 0.10 29.11 -14.93
CA GLY A 457 -1.08 29.49 -14.15
C GLY A 457 -2.44 29.31 -14.86
N ASP A 458 -2.49 29.11 -16.18
CA ASP A 458 -3.77 28.90 -16.89
C ASP A 458 -4.23 27.43 -16.87
N ALA A 459 -5.22 27.14 -16.03
CA ALA A 459 -5.87 25.82 -15.92
C ALA A 459 -6.66 25.36 -17.18
N LEU A 460 -6.70 26.14 -18.26
CA LEU A 460 -7.20 25.74 -19.58
C LEU A 460 -6.08 25.45 -20.60
N ASN A 461 -4.83 25.83 -20.30
CA ASN A 461 -3.67 25.74 -21.18
C ASN A 461 -2.41 25.32 -20.41
N CYS A 462 -2.56 24.47 -19.40
CA CYS A 462 -1.53 24.19 -18.41
C CYS A 462 -0.37 23.40 -19.02
N GLY A 463 0.84 23.95 -18.96
CA GLY A 463 2.03 23.46 -19.66
C GLY A 463 1.99 23.53 -21.20
N THR A 464 0.81 23.44 -21.83
CA THR A 464 0.62 23.70 -23.26
C THR A 464 -0.85 23.98 -23.63
N CYS A 465 -1.05 24.62 -24.78
CA CYS A 465 -2.34 25.09 -25.28
C CYS A 465 -3.40 23.99 -25.36
N GLY A 466 -4.58 24.25 -24.79
CA GLY A 466 -5.72 23.33 -24.76
C GLY A 466 -5.67 22.28 -23.64
N THR A 467 -4.59 22.21 -22.85
CA THR A 467 -4.49 21.32 -21.68
C THR A 467 -5.34 21.87 -20.52
N SER A 468 -6.61 21.46 -20.48
CA SER A 468 -7.52 21.85 -19.41
C SER A 468 -7.48 20.86 -18.24
N CYS A 469 -7.19 21.35 -17.04
CA CYS A 469 -7.02 20.58 -15.81
C CYS A 469 -8.33 20.06 -15.18
N GLN A 470 -9.44 20.05 -15.92
CA GLN A 470 -10.75 19.51 -15.51
C GLN A 470 -11.23 19.93 -14.11
N GLY A 471 -10.95 21.19 -13.72
CA GLY A 471 -11.34 21.75 -12.42
C GLY A 471 -10.23 21.81 -11.36
N GLY A 472 -9.04 21.24 -11.64
CA GLY A 472 -7.81 21.53 -10.90
C GLY A 472 -7.19 22.88 -11.28
N ASP A 473 -6.23 23.33 -10.46
CA ASP A 473 -5.39 24.48 -10.75
C ASP A 473 -4.19 24.08 -11.63
N CYS A 474 -3.55 25.06 -12.25
CA CYS A 474 -2.24 24.86 -12.88
C CYS A 474 -1.14 25.28 -11.88
N GLY A 475 -0.26 24.34 -11.54
CA GLY A 475 0.90 24.54 -10.69
C GLY A 475 2.17 24.20 -11.45
N SER A 476 3.05 25.18 -11.67
CA SER A 476 4.35 24.98 -12.34
C SER A 476 4.26 24.24 -13.68
N SER A 477 3.27 24.58 -14.51
CA SER A 477 2.97 23.92 -15.80
C SER A 477 2.47 22.46 -15.71
N VAL A 478 1.99 22.03 -14.54
CA VAL A 478 1.34 20.72 -14.30
C VAL A 478 -0.06 20.93 -13.70
N CYS A 479 -1.02 20.07 -14.03
CA CYS A 479 -2.34 20.11 -13.42
C CYS A 479 -2.30 19.52 -12.00
N GLU A 480 -2.74 20.30 -11.01
CA GLU A 480 -2.71 19.94 -9.58
C GLU A 480 -4.08 20.12 -8.93
N CYS A 481 -4.41 19.26 -7.97
CA CYS A 481 -5.66 19.36 -7.20
C CYS A 481 -5.47 20.17 -5.91
N GLY A 482 -4.82 21.34 -6.01
CA GLY A 482 -4.66 22.29 -4.89
C GLY A 482 -3.52 21.97 -3.92
N GLY A 483 -2.46 21.30 -4.37
CA GLY A 483 -1.24 21.02 -3.58
C GLY A 483 -0.96 19.53 -3.32
N THR A 484 -1.80 18.62 -3.83
CA THR A 484 -1.45 17.20 -4.01
C THR A 484 -0.76 16.99 -5.35
N ALA A 485 0.09 15.96 -5.44
CA ALA A 485 0.91 15.69 -6.63
C ALA A 485 0.08 15.32 -7.87
N SER A 486 0.67 15.57 -9.05
CA SER A 486 0.14 15.28 -10.40
C SER A 486 -0.74 14.03 -10.47
N SER A 487 -2.05 14.23 -10.56
CA SER A 487 -3.06 13.18 -10.40
C SER A 487 -3.51 12.63 -11.76
N ASP A 488 -3.38 11.32 -12.00
CA ASP A 488 -3.81 10.72 -13.28
C ASP A 488 -5.32 10.50 -13.33
N PHE A 489 -6.04 11.47 -13.88
CA PHE A 489 -7.49 11.41 -14.07
C PHE A 489 -7.98 10.20 -14.90
N GLN A 490 -7.11 9.38 -15.54
CA GLN A 490 -7.52 8.16 -16.23
C GLN A 490 -7.62 6.92 -15.32
N THR A 491 -6.83 6.85 -14.25
CA THR A 491 -6.68 5.65 -13.40
C THR A 491 -6.69 5.91 -11.88
N ASP A 492 -6.51 7.15 -11.44
CA ASP A 492 -6.59 7.55 -10.03
C ASP A 492 -8.05 7.48 -9.51
N PRO A 493 -8.37 6.61 -8.54
CA PRO A 493 -9.72 6.52 -7.96
C PRO A 493 -10.12 7.76 -7.14
N ALA A 494 -9.17 8.61 -6.73
CA ALA A 494 -9.45 9.84 -5.96
C ALA A 494 -9.74 11.07 -6.85
N ASN A 495 -9.35 11.04 -8.13
CA ASN A 495 -9.47 12.18 -9.05
C ASN A 495 -10.00 11.76 -10.44
N CYS A 496 -10.88 10.75 -10.48
CA CYS A 496 -11.25 10.08 -11.71
C CYS A 496 -12.00 11.01 -12.68
N GLY A 497 -11.40 11.31 -13.83
CA GLY A 497 -11.92 12.24 -14.84
C GLY A 497 -11.82 13.74 -14.50
N SER A 498 -11.60 14.11 -13.23
CA SER A 498 -11.48 15.49 -12.75
C SER A 498 -11.03 15.54 -11.28
N CYS A 499 -10.29 16.59 -10.89
CA CYS A 499 -9.85 16.79 -9.50
C CYS A 499 -10.99 16.67 -8.48
N GLY A 500 -10.76 15.90 -7.41
CA GLY A 500 -11.71 15.69 -6.33
C GLY A 500 -12.94 14.83 -6.69
N ASN A 501 -13.05 14.33 -7.93
CA ASN A 501 -14.07 13.33 -8.29
C ASN A 501 -13.61 11.93 -7.84
N ALA A 502 -13.55 11.75 -6.53
CA ALA A 502 -13.28 10.45 -5.93
C ALA A 502 -14.44 9.49 -6.26
N CYS A 503 -14.09 8.31 -6.79
CA CYS A 503 -15.03 7.22 -6.95
C CYS A 503 -15.56 6.79 -5.59
N SER A 504 -16.84 6.41 -5.50
CA SER A 504 -17.42 5.86 -4.28
C SER A 504 -18.53 4.88 -4.64
N PHE A 505 -18.54 3.75 -3.96
CA PHE A 505 -19.48 2.64 -4.10
C PHE A 505 -19.65 2.01 -2.72
N ALA A 506 -20.87 1.73 -2.29
CA ALA A 506 -21.11 1.18 -0.95
C ALA A 506 -20.43 -0.19 -0.80
N ASN A 507 -19.56 -0.35 0.21
CA ASN A 507 -18.85 -1.60 0.53
C ASN A 507 -18.17 -2.27 -0.67
N ALA A 508 -17.55 -1.49 -1.57
CA ALA A 508 -16.85 -2.02 -2.74
C ALA A 508 -15.59 -1.22 -3.08
N ALA A 509 -14.59 -1.90 -3.64
CA ALA A 509 -13.32 -1.29 -4.00
C ALA A 509 -13.50 -0.21 -5.08
N ARG A 510 -12.93 0.98 -4.84
CA ARG A 510 -12.92 2.11 -5.78
C ARG A 510 -11.99 1.80 -6.96
N THR A 511 -12.49 1.86 -8.20
CA THR A 511 -11.64 1.79 -9.39
C THR A 511 -11.98 2.91 -10.38
N CYS A 512 -10.95 3.48 -11.01
CA CYS A 512 -11.09 4.41 -12.14
C CYS A 512 -10.53 3.74 -13.40
N VAL A 513 -11.30 3.77 -14.48
CA VAL A 513 -10.92 3.16 -15.76
C VAL A 513 -11.24 4.12 -16.90
N ALA A 514 -10.19 4.64 -17.56
CA ALA A 514 -10.29 5.63 -18.64
C ALA A 514 -11.09 6.89 -18.25
N GLY A 515 -10.94 7.34 -17.00
CA GLY A 515 -11.63 8.52 -16.47
C GLY A 515 -13.10 8.30 -16.09
N PHE A 516 -13.54 7.04 -15.96
CA PHE A 516 -14.85 6.69 -15.43
C PHE A 516 -14.72 5.78 -14.20
N CYS A 517 -15.44 6.12 -13.13
CA CYS A 517 -15.53 5.28 -11.94
C CYS A 517 -16.26 3.97 -12.24
N GLN A 518 -15.72 2.86 -11.75
CA GLN A 518 -16.30 1.52 -11.86
C GLN A 518 -16.21 0.79 -10.52
N MET A 519 -17.26 0.05 -10.18
CA MET A 519 -17.31 -0.77 -8.96
C MET A 519 -16.36 -1.97 -9.10
N GLY A 520 -15.43 -2.10 -8.15
CA GLY A 520 -14.53 -3.25 -8.05
C GLY A 520 -15.18 -4.47 -7.40
N ALA A 521 -14.39 -5.25 -6.65
CA ALA A 521 -14.91 -6.31 -5.82
C ALA A 521 -15.64 -5.73 -4.58
N CYS A 522 -16.63 -6.46 -4.06
CA CYS A 522 -17.23 -6.14 -2.76
C CYS A 522 -16.23 -6.35 -1.62
N ALA A 523 -16.34 -5.54 -0.57
CA ALA A 523 -15.67 -5.76 0.70
C ALA A 523 -16.11 -7.10 1.33
N ALA A 524 -15.27 -7.64 2.23
CA ALA A 524 -15.54 -8.91 2.89
C ALA A 524 -16.86 -8.83 3.70
N GLY A 525 -17.75 -9.79 3.49
CA GLY A 525 -19.07 -9.80 4.14
C GLY A 525 -20.15 -8.95 3.46
N PHE A 526 -19.90 -8.39 2.27
CA PHE A 526 -20.90 -7.63 1.51
C PHE A 526 -21.14 -8.19 0.11
N ALA A 527 -22.32 -7.93 -0.45
CA ALA A 527 -22.67 -8.31 -1.83
C ALA A 527 -23.59 -7.32 -2.53
N ASN A 528 -23.44 -7.27 -3.85
CA ASN A 528 -24.38 -6.64 -4.77
C ASN A 528 -25.46 -7.66 -5.17
N CYS A 529 -26.63 -7.59 -4.56
CA CYS A 529 -27.66 -8.64 -4.66
C CYS A 529 -28.79 -8.37 -5.66
N ASP A 530 -28.95 -7.14 -6.16
CA ASP A 530 -29.85 -6.82 -7.28
C ASP A 530 -29.11 -6.65 -8.63
N ASN A 531 -27.77 -6.68 -8.58
CA ASN A 531 -26.85 -6.61 -9.72
C ASN A 531 -26.87 -5.23 -10.43
N ILE A 532 -27.00 -4.15 -9.66
CA ILE A 532 -26.86 -2.76 -10.12
C ILE A 532 -25.44 -2.25 -9.79
N PRO A 533 -24.53 -1.95 -10.76
CA PRO A 533 -23.14 -1.62 -10.44
C PRO A 533 -22.86 -0.20 -9.90
N ASN A 534 -23.89 0.58 -9.57
CA ASN A 534 -23.78 2.05 -9.41
C ASN A 534 -24.14 2.57 -8.01
N ASP A 535 -24.75 1.75 -7.18
CA ASP A 535 -25.02 1.97 -5.75
C ASP A 535 -23.97 1.18 -4.95
N GLY A 536 -23.85 -0.13 -5.18
CA GLY A 536 -22.67 -0.90 -4.78
C GLY A 536 -22.99 -2.30 -4.25
N CYS A 537 -22.28 -2.71 -3.21
CA CYS A 537 -22.49 -3.97 -2.50
C CYS A 537 -23.31 -3.72 -1.22
N GLU A 538 -24.53 -3.24 -1.41
CA GLU A 538 -25.42 -2.72 -0.36
C GLU A 538 -25.92 -3.77 0.66
N VAL A 539 -25.74 -5.08 0.40
CA VAL A 539 -26.26 -6.14 1.27
C VAL A 539 -25.17 -6.71 2.16
N ASN A 540 -25.31 -6.48 3.47
CA ASN A 540 -24.49 -7.10 4.51
C ASN A 540 -24.86 -8.59 4.68
N LEU A 541 -23.93 -9.47 4.30
CA LEU A 541 -24.05 -10.93 4.33
C LEU A 541 -24.01 -11.52 5.75
N GLY A 542 -23.78 -10.70 6.78
CA GLY A 542 -23.90 -11.07 8.19
C GLY A 542 -25.34 -11.08 8.71
N LEU A 543 -26.33 -10.63 7.92
CA LEU A 543 -27.71 -10.45 8.38
C LEU A 543 -28.63 -11.64 8.08
N ASN A 544 -29.70 -11.75 8.89
CA ASN A 544 -30.76 -12.76 8.78
C ASN A 544 -31.62 -12.56 7.51
N GLY A 545 -31.14 -13.08 6.37
CA GLY A 545 -31.81 -13.01 5.07
C GLY A 545 -30.88 -13.32 3.91
N ASP A 546 -29.60 -12.98 4.08
CA ASP A 546 -28.56 -12.97 3.03
C ASP A 546 -27.27 -13.65 3.53
N CYS A 547 -27.42 -14.67 4.39
CA CYS A 547 -26.33 -15.17 5.22
C CYS A 547 -25.20 -15.84 4.43
N GLY A 548 -24.07 -15.15 4.29
CA GLY A 548 -22.92 -15.55 3.47
C GLY A 548 -23.15 -15.49 1.96
N ALA A 549 -24.39 -15.27 1.50
CA ALA A 549 -24.76 -14.98 0.12
C ALA A 549 -26.21 -14.47 0.03
N CYS A 550 -26.48 -13.64 -0.98
CA CYS A 550 -27.80 -13.08 -1.29
C CYS A 550 -28.96 -14.10 -1.19
N GLY A 551 -29.99 -13.77 -0.40
CA GLY A 551 -31.18 -14.58 -0.20
C GLY A 551 -31.02 -15.86 0.64
N VAL A 552 -29.85 -16.10 1.25
CA VAL A 552 -29.64 -17.25 2.13
C VAL A 552 -30.25 -17.03 3.51
N THR A 553 -31.35 -17.74 3.76
CA THR A 553 -32.00 -17.82 5.08
C THR A 553 -31.53 -19.06 5.85
N CYS A 554 -31.23 -18.89 7.13
CA CYS A 554 -30.71 -19.98 7.97
C CYS A 554 -31.78 -21.02 8.34
N PRO A 555 -31.39 -22.30 8.56
CA PRO A 555 -32.30 -23.34 9.06
C PRO A 555 -32.89 -23.01 10.44
N ALA A 556 -34.02 -23.63 10.79
CA ALA A 556 -34.64 -23.43 12.11
C ALA A 556 -33.69 -23.84 13.27
N GLY A 557 -33.59 -22.99 14.29
CA GLY A 557 -32.60 -23.11 15.37
C GLY A 557 -31.21 -22.56 15.01
N LYS A 558 -31.11 -21.84 13.88
CA LYS A 558 -29.92 -21.12 13.45
C LYS A 558 -30.25 -19.70 13.01
N VAL A 559 -29.30 -18.80 13.20
CA VAL A 559 -29.32 -17.40 12.78
C VAL A 559 -28.02 -17.08 12.04
N CYS A 560 -27.99 -15.99 11.29
CA CYS A 560 -26.73 -15.51 10.73
C CYS A 560 -25.89 -14.82 11.81
N ALA A 561 -24.64 -15.22 11.94
CA ALA A 561 -23.62 -14.52 12.70
C ALA A 561 -22.29 -14.65 11.97
N ASN A 562 -21.54 -13.55 11.84
CA ASN A 562 -20.25 -13.49 11.16
C ASN A 562 -20.31 -14.18 9.78
N ALA A 563 -21.29 -13.76 8.97
CA ALA A 563 -21.62 -14.29 7.62
C ALA A 563 -21.87 -15.82 7.51
N THR A 564 -22.17 -16.50 8.63
CA THR A 564 -22.43 -17.95 8.64
C THR A 564 -23.65 -18.33 9.48
N CYS A 565 -24.35 -19.40 9.10
CA CYS A 565 -25.51 -19.87 9.85
C CYS A 565 -25.06 -20.62 11.12
N GLN A 566 -24.96 -19.90 12.23
CA GLN A 566 -24.60 -20.39 13.56
C GLN A 566 -25.84 -20.84 14.35
N LEU A 567 -25.64 -21.59 15.44
CA LEU A 567 -26.73 -21.86 16.39
C LEU A 567 -27.14 -20.55 17.09
N ASP A 568 -28.43 -20.37 17.35
CA ASP A 568 -28.92 -19.17 18.06
C ASP A 568 -28.35 -19.02 19.48
N ASN A 569 -27.96 -20.13 20.12
CA ASN A 569 -27.51 -20.14 21.50
C ASN A 569 -26.03 -19.79 21.74
N ILE A 570 -25.17 -19.77 20.71
CA ILE A 570 -23.71 -19.66 20.93
C ILE A 570 -23.19 -18.22 21.04
N VAL A 571 -22.11 -18.04 21.81
CA VAL A 571 -21.28 -16.83 21.88
C VAL A 571 -20.44 -16.71 20.60
N VAL A 572 -20.37 -15.50 20.04
CA VAL A 572 -19.70 -15.18 18.75
C VAL A 572 -18.84 -13.92 18.77
N GLN A 573 -18.82 -13.19 19.90
CA GLN A 573 -17.87 -12.10 20.18
C GLN A 573 -17.65 -12.01 21.70
N LEU A 574 -16.41 -11.74 22.09
CA LEU A 574 -15.99 -11.37 23.43
C LEU A 574 -15.23 -10.03 23.32
N THR A 575 -15.43 -9.12 24.27
CA THR A 575 -14.70 -7.85 24.39
C THR A 575 -14.53 -7.49 25.86
N GLY A 576 -13.39 -6.92 26.24
CA GLY A 576 -13.04 -6.60 27.62
C GLY A 576 -12.54 -5.16 27.74
N GLY A 577 -13.14 -4.39 28.65
CA GLY A 577 -12.69 -3.05 28.98
C GLY A 577 -11.55 -3.06 30.01
N LYS A 578 -11.54 -2.07 30.90
CA LYS A 578 -10.54 -2.00 31.98
C LYS A 578 -10.69 -3.14 33.00
N ALA A 579 -11.91 -3.38 33.46
CA ALA A 579 -12.23 -4.33 34.52
C ALA A 579 -13.67 -4.85 34.36
N HIS A 580 -14.17 -4.90 33.13
CA HIS A 580 -15.47 -5.43 32.77
C HIS A 580 -15.37 -6.19 31.46
N THR A 581 -16.23 -7.19 31.27
CA THR A 581 -16.23 -8.11 30.14
C THR A 581 -17.65 -8.18 29.57
N CYS A 582 -17.79 -8.22 28.25
CA CYS A 582 -19.07 -8.43 27.57
C CYS A 582 -18.98 -9.57 26.54
N ALA A 583 -20.06 -10.33 26.42
CA ALA A 583 -20.21 -11.43 25.47
C ALA A 583 -21.46 -11.24 24.60
N ARG A 584 -21.31 -11.39 23.28
CA ARG A 584 -22.39 -11.35 22.28
C ARG A 584 -22.75 -12.76 21.85
N ARG A 585 -24.03 -13.15 22.00
CA ARG A 585 -24.56 -14.37 21.36
C ARG A 585 -24.98 -14.12 19.90
N ALA A 586 -25.09 -15.20 19.13
CA ALA A 586 -25.49 -15.18 17.73
C ALA A 586 -26.91 -14.59 17.52
N ASP A 587 -27.81 -14.73 18.50
CA ASP A 587 -29.15 -14.08 18.51
C ASP A 587 -29.13 -12.61 18.96
N GLY A 588 -27.96 -11.98 19.00
CA GLY A 588 -27.78 -10.59 19.44
C GLY A 588 -28.04 -10.34 20.94
N VAL A 589 -28.16 -11.39 21.76
CA VAL A 589 -28.24 -11.22 23.22
C VAL A 589 -26.86 -10.95 23.80
N VAL A 590 -26.75 -9.81 24.48
CA VAL A 590 -25.55 -9.38 25.21
C VAL A 590 -25.66 -9.76 26.69
N PHE A 591 -24.53 -10.18 27.25
CA PHE A 591 -24.28 -10.25 28.69
C PHE A 591 -23.03 -9.43 29.02
N CYS A 592 -22.98 -8.76 30.17
CA CYS A 592 -21.80 -8.07 30.67
C CYS A 592 -21.61 -8.32 32.18
N TRP A 593 -20.36 -8.29 32.65
CA TRP A 593 -19.98 -8.49 34.06
C TRP A 593 -18.64 -7.82 34.39
N GLY A 594 -18.23 -7.84 35.66
CA GLY A 594 -17.10 -7.07 36.21
C GLY A 594 -17.55 -5.74 36.81
N GLU A 595 -16.71 -4.70 36.69
CA GLU A 595 -16.97 -3.35 37.16
C GLU A 595 -18.25 -2.80 36.52
N GLY A 596 -19.12 -2.21 37.34
CA GLY A 596 -20.34 -1.53 36.92
C GLY A 596 -20.48 -0.13 37.51
N SER A 597 -19.42 0.37 38.16
CA SER A 597 -19.41 1.63 38.91
C SER A 597 -19.68 2.86 38.03
N GLY A 598 -19.29 2.83 36.75
CA GLY A 598 -19.63 3.84 35.74
C GLY A 598 -20.89 3.51 34.93
N GLY A 599 -21.46 2.32 35.09
CA GLY A 599 -22.66 1.84 34.37
C GLY A 599 -22.37 1.06 33.08
N GLU A 600 -21.11 0.74 32.80
CA GLU A 600 -20.56 -0.02 31.65
C GLU A 600 -21.18 -1.41 31.42
N LEU A 601 -21.90 -1.97 32.40
CA LEU A 601 -22.69 -3.20 32.24
C LEU A 601 -24.06 -2.96 31.55
N GLY A 602 -24.59 -1.73 31.56
CA GLY A 602 -25.83 -1.35 30.85
C GLY A 602 -27.15 -1.86 31.45
N VAL A 603 -27.11 -2.57 32.59
CA VAL A 603 -28.24 -3.30 33.16
C VAL A 603 -29.29 -2.45 33.88
N GLY A 604 -29.10 -1.12 33.96
CA GLY A 604 -30.04 -0.18 34.59
C GLY A 604 -29.71 0.22 36.03
N ASP A 605 -28.63 -0.32 36.60
CA ASP A 605 -28.03 0.12 37.87
C ASP A 605 -26.49 0.21 37.74
N THR A 606 -25.80 0.53 38.83
CA THR A 606 -24.34 0.76 38.86
C THR A 606 -23.66 -0.11 39.92
N ASN A 607 -24.04 -1.38 40.00
CA ASN A 607 -23.35 -2.37 40.83
C ASN A 607 -22.37 -3.16 39.96
N ASP A 608 -21.21 -3.49 40.51
CA ASP A 608 -20.30 -4.49 39.96
C ASP A 608 -20.96 -5.88 40.02
N SER A 609 -20.57 -6.81 39.14
CA SER A 609 -21.11 -8.18 39.15
C SER A 609 -20.06 -9.24 38.84
N ASP A 610 -19.95 -10.22 39.72
CA ASP A 610 -19.03 -11.36 39.61
C ASP A 610 -19.59 -12.54 38.78
N THR A 611 -20.69 -12.33 38.05
CA THR A 611 -21.31 -13.32 37.14
C THR A 611 -21.95 -12.63 35.92
N PRO A 612 -22.01 -13.28 34.74
CA PRO A 612 -22.61 -12.71 33.53
C PRO A 612 -24.07 -12.23 33.67
N VAL A 613 -24.28 -10.91 33.68
CA VAL A 613 -25.63 -10.32 33.75
C VAL A 613 -26.16 -10.04 32.35
N ARG A 614 -27.35 -10.55 32.04
CA ARG A 614 -28.01 -10.33 30.74
C ARG A 614 -28.46 -8.88 30.59
N LEU A 615 -28.12 -8.26 29.46
CA LEU A 615 -28.65 -6.95 29.07
C LEU A 615 -30.15 -7.08 28.72
N THR A 616 -31.02 -6.81 29.69
CA THR A 616 -32.49 -6.99 29.57
C THR A 616 -33.25 -5.69 29.25
N ASN A 617 -32.53 -4.58 29.07
CA ASN A 617 -33.12 -3.25 29.06
C ASN A 617 -33.71 -2.88 27.68
N THR A 618 -34.95 -2.39 27.65
CA THR A 618 -35.78 -2.29 26.43
C THR A 618 -35.52 -1.03 25.58
N ASN A 619 -34.29 -0.51 25.60
CA ASN A 619 -33.92 0.72 24.90
C ASN A 619 -33.29 0.48 23.52
N ILE A 620 -32.72 -0.71 23.31
CA ILE A 620 -32.12 -1.13 22.03
C ILE A 620 -33.23 -1.55 21.06
N ASP A 621 -33.23 -0.99 19.85
CA ASP A 621 -34.23 -1.25 18.79
C ASP A 621 -33.65 -2.11 17.65
N GLY A 622 -33.31 -3.36 17.97
CA GLY A 622 -32.74 -4.33 17.03
C GLY A 622 -32.06 -5.52 17.73
N GLU A 623 -31.52 -6.46 16.94
CA GLU A 623 -30.61 -7.50 17.42
C GLU A 623 -29.16 -6.96 17.38
N VAL A 624 -28.33 -7.22 18.38
CA VAL A 624 -26.95 -6.70 18.43
C VAL A 624 -26.04 -7.48 17.46
N THR A 625 -25.51 -6.78 16.46
CA THR A 625 -24.63 -7.34 15.42
C THR A 625 -23.15 -7.18 15.74
N PHE A 626 -22.76 -6.15 16.51
CA PHE A 626 -21.40 -5.90 16.98
C PHE A 626 -21.42 -5.28 18.39
N ILE A 627 -20.44 -5.58 19.23
CA ILE A 627 -20.23 -4.92 20.53
C ILE A 627 -18.75 -4.69 20.78
N ASP A 628 -18.39 -3.56 21.38
CA ASP A 628 -17.06 -3.28 21.88
C ASP A 628 -17.06 -2.57 23.25
N ALA A 629 -15.99 -2.76 24.02
CA ALA A 629 -15.83 -2.30 25.39
C ALA A 629 -14.56 -1.44 25.55
N GLY A 630 -14.77 -0.13 25.65
CA GLY A 630 -13.70 0.80 25.99
C GLY A 630 -13.33 0.75 27.47
N ARG A 631 -12.48 1.68 27.89
CA ARG A 631 -11.93 1.69 29.26
C ARG A 631 -12.98 1.70 30.38
N SER A 632 -14.10 2.41 30.20
CA SER A 632 -15.19 2.49 31.19
C SER A 632 -16.55 2.78 30.53
N HIS A 633 -16.72 2.31 29.29
CA HIS A 633 -17.94 2.42 28.51
C HIS A 633 -17.99 1.27 27.50
N THR A 634 -19.19 0.99 27.01
CA THR A 634 -19.46 -0.12 26.08
C THR A 634 -20.40 0.40 25.00
N CYS A 635 -20.16 0.05 23.74
CA CYS A 635 -21.01 0.42 22.61
C CYS A 635 -21.37 -0.80 21.76
N ALA A 636 -22.54 -0.77 21.15
CA ALA A 636 -23.06 -1.84 20.32
C ALA A 636 -23.72 -1.30 19.05
N VAL A 637 -23.51 -2.01 17.94
CA VAL A 637 -24.23 -1.84 16.67
C VAL A 637 -25.37 -2.85 16.61
N VAL A 638 -26.52 -2.48 16.06
CA VAL A 638 -27.64 -3.40 15.81
C VAL A 638 -27.96 -3.59 14.33
N THR A 639 -28.86 -4.53 14.02
CA THR A 639 -29.31 -4.92 12.67
C THR A 639 -29.80 -3.81 11.73
N ASN A 640 -30.06 -2.58 12.20
CA ASN A 640 -30.41 -1.44 11.35
C ASN A 640 -29.27 -0.40 11.18
N GLY A 641 -28.09 -0.67 11.77
CA GLY A 641 -26.94 0.21 11.81
C GLY A 641 -26.94 1.30 12.89
N ASP A 642 -27.93 1.33 13.78
CA ASP A 642 -27.93 2.23 14.92
C ASP A 642 -26.86 1.84 15.95
N VAL A 643 -26.14 2.83 16.47
CA VAL A 643 -25.18 2.66 17.57
C VAL A 643 -25.83 3.03 18.90
N TYR A 644 -25.66 2.16 19.89
CA TYR A 644 -26.07 2.35 21.28
C TYR A 644 -24.87 2.25 22.21
N CYS A 645 -24.65 3.24 23.07
CA CYS A 645 -23.55 3.26 24.04
C CYS A 645 -24.07 3.37 25.48
N TRP A 646 -23.27 2.92 26.44
CA TRP A 646 -23.53 3.05 27.89
C TRP A 646 -22.22 3.00 28.70
N GLY A 647 -22.29 3.36 29.99
CA GLY A 647 -21.14 3.59 30.87
C GLY A 647 -20.82 5.07 31.06
N ALA A 648 -19.56 5.36 31.36
CA ALA A 648 -19.05 6.71 31.61
C ALA A 648 -19.25 7.64 30.40
N ASN A 649 -19.62 8.90 30.66
CA ASN A 649 -19.80 9.92 29.61
C ASN A 649 -19.14 11.27 29.96
N THR A 650 -18.14 11.29 30.85
CA THR A 650 -17.52 12.53 31.35
C THR A 650 -16.83 13.36 30.25
N THR A 651 -16.48 12.73 29.13
CA THR A 651 -15.91 13.37 27.95
C THR A 651 -16.84 13.38 26.75
N GLY A 652 -18.03 12.80 26.82
CA GLY A 652 -18.94 12.70 25.68
C GLY A 652 -18.79 11.41 24.86
N GLN A 653 -18.03 10.41 25.36
CA GLN A 653 -17.75 9.14 24.67
C GLN A 653 -19.00 8.29 24.32
N LEU A 654 -20.18 8.62 24.85
CA LEU A 654 -21.45 7.99 24.44
C LEU A 654 -22.14 8.67 23.25
N GLY A 655 -21.61 9.80 22.74
CA GLY A 655 -22.13 10.47 21.52
C GLY A 655 -23.55 11.02 21.66
N THR A 656 -23.99 11.33 22.88
CA THR A 656 -25.37 11.73 23.23
C THR A 656 -25.69 13.21 23.02
N GLY A 657 -24.71 14.02 22.60
CA GLY A 657 -24.80 15.49 22.60
C GLY A 657 -24.61 16.12 23.99
N ASP A 658 -24.32 15.32 25.02
CA ASP A 658 -24.09 15.78 26.39
C ASP A 658 -22.90 15.06 27.05
N LYS A 659 -22.81 15.15 28.39
CA LYS A 659 -21.79 14.50 29.22
C LYS A 659 -22.40 13.70 30.38
N VAL A 660 -23.58 13.13 30.16
CA VAL A 660 -24.35 12.41 31.19
C VAL A 660 -24.05 10.92 31.10
N THR A 661 -23.35 10.39 32.11
CA THR A 661 -23.11 8.95 32.29
C THR A 661 -24.44 8.19 32.27
N SER A 662 -24.51 7.09 31.51
CA SER A 662 -25.73 6.30 31.36
C SER A 662 -25.49 4.84 31.71
N ASN A 663 -26.18 4.34 32.74
CA ASN A 663 -26.12 2.94 33.15
C ASN A 663 -27.04 2.01 32.34
N SER A 664 -27.48 2.48 31.18
CA SER A 664 -28.46 1.86 30.29
C SER A 664 -28.08 2.22 28.84
N PRO A 665 -28.27 1.34 27.85
CA PRO A 665 -28.07 1.67 26.45
C PRO A 665 -28.84 2.94 26.05
N VAL A 666 -28.10 3.90 25.49
CA VAL A 666 -28.63 5.14 24.90
C VAL A 666 -28.11 5.28 23.46
N LYS A 667 -29.00 5.69 22.55
CA LYS A 667 -28.68 5.80 21.12
C LYS A 667 -27.76 7.00 20.87
N VAL A 668 -26.69 6.79 20.10
CA VAL A 668 -25.78 7.84 19.60
C VAL A 668 -26.55 8.80 18.70
N GLN A 669 -26.28 10.10 18.81
CA GLN A 669 -26.95 11.14 18.03
C GLN A 669 -25.99 11.76 17.01
N GLY A 670 -26.41 11.85 15.75
CA GLY A 670 -25.68 12.54 14.68
C GLY A 670 -25.16 11.64 13.56
N LEU A 671 -25.09 10.33 13.77
CA LEU A 671 -24.84 9.37 12.69
C LEU A 671 -25.98 9.44 11.66
N THR A 672 -25.63 9.65 10.39
CA THR A 672 -26.58 9.76 9.26
C THR A 672 -26.66 8.50 8.40
N LEU A 673 -25.74 7.56 8.60
CA LEU A 673 -25.63 6.29 7.88
C LEU A 673 -25.68 5.10 8.86
N PRO A 674 -26.00 3.89 8.38
CA PRO A 674 -25.77 2.66 9.13
C PRO A 674 -24.30 2.46 9.54
N ALA A 675 -24.04 2.29 10.84
CA ALA A 675 -22.77 1.75 11.31
C ALA A 675 -22.71 0.23 11.09
N ILE A 676 -21.50 -0.30 10.94
CA ILE A 676 -21.24 -1.76 10.81
C ILE A 676 -20.37 -2.29 11.96
N GLN A 677 -19.52 -1.43 12.54
CA GLN A 677 -18.61 -1.74 13.65
C GLN A 677 -18.39 -0.48 14.51
N VAL A 678 -17.96 -0.69 15.76
CA VAL A 678 -17.50 0.37 16.68
C VAL A 678 -16.16 -0.02 17.29
N ALA A 679 -15.35 0.98 17.62
CA ALA A 679 -14.09 0.84 18.35
C ALA A 679 -14.05 1.85 19.51
N CYS A 680 -13.86 1.38 20.73
CA CYS A 680 -14.01 2.15 21.96
C CYS A 680 -12.66 2.36 22.67
N GLY A 681 -12.16 3.60 22.67
CA GLY A 681 -10.89 3.94 23.32
C GLY A 681 -11.00 4.23 24.82
N SER A 682 -10.10 5.07 25.35
CA SER A 682 -10.09 5.42 26.78
C SER A 682 -11.28 6.30 27.20
N GLU A 683 -11.48 7.38 26.45
CA GLU A 683 -12.43 8.46 26.73
C GLU A 683 -13.03 9.01 25.41
N PHE A 684 -13.02 8.17 24.36
CA PHE A 684 -13.56 8.42 23.03
C PHE A 684 -14.09 7.11 22.41
N THR A 685 -14.86 7.22 21.33
CA THR A 685 -15.38 6.11 20.52
C THR A 685 -15.34 6.49 19.05
N CYS A 686 -15.13 5.52 18.16
CA CYS A 686 -15.33 5.66 16.72
C CYS A 686 -16.30 4.59 16.20
N ALA A 687 -16.99 4.88 15.10
CA ALA A 687 -17.83 3.95 14.35
C ALA A 687 -17.32 3.86 12.90
N LEU A 688 -17.31 2.63 12.37
CA LEU A 688 -17.12 2.35 10.95
C LEU A 688 -18.50 2.25 10.28
N MET A 689 -18.67 2.95 9.17
CA MET A 689 -19.95 3.10 8.48
C MET A 689 -20.06 2.21 7.23
N ASN A 690 -21.28 1.95 6.75
CA ASN A 690 -21.54 1.11 5.57
C ASN A 690 -21.14 1.72 4.22
N ASP A 691 -20.57 2.93 4.21
CA ASP A 691 -19.91 3.55 3.05
C ASP A 691 -18.37 3.55 3.18
N GLN A 692 -17.84 2.85 4.17
CA GLN A 692 -16.40 2.72 4.48
C GLN A 692 -15.75 4.02 5.02
N THR A 693 -16.56 4.98 5.50
CA THR A 693 -16.11 6.14 6.28
C THR A 693 -16.02 5.81 7.78
N VAL A 694 -15.24 6.61 8.53
CA VAL A 694 -15.11 6.50 9.98
C VAL A 694 -15.61 7.79 10.65
N HIS A 695 -16.41 7.67 11.71
CA HIS A 695 -16.86 8.82 12.52
C HIS A 695 -16.49 8.63 13.99
N CYS A 696 -15.81 9.62 14.58
CA CYS A 696 -15.32 9.59 15.97
C CYS A 696 -15.98 10.65 16.87
N TRP A 697 -16.03 10.40 18.18
CA TRP A 697 -16.49 11.35 19.20
C TRP A 697 -15.85 11.11 20.58
N GLY A 698 -15.85 12.11 21.45
CA GLY A 698 -15.19 12.11 22.77
C GLY A 698 -13.91 12.95 22.82
N VAL A 699 -12.87 12.50 23.52
CA VAL A 699 -11.58 13.22 23.65
C VAL A 699 -10.84 13.31 22.31
N ASN A 700 -10.26 14.48 22.00
CA ASN A 700 -9.42 14.73 20.82
C ASN A 700 -8.04 15.34 21.18
N ASP A 701 -7.57 15.20 22.42
CA ASP A 701 -6.38 15.92 22.92
C ASP A 701 -5.02 15.33 22.47
N LYS A 702 -5.05 14.30 21.61
CA LYS A 702 -3.93 13.72 20.86
C LYS A 702 -4.18 13.63 19.35
N GLY A 703 -5.35 14.09 18.87
CA GLY A 703 -5.77 13.92 17.47
C GLY A 703 -6.65 12.71 17.21
N GLN A 704 -7.23 12.07 18.24
CA GLN A 704 -8.03 10.83 18.15
C GLN A 704 -9.21 10.90 17.15
N MET A 705 -9.67 12.08 16.74
CA MET A 705 -10.77 12.22 15.76
C MET A 705 -10.35 12.06 14.29
N GLY A 706 -9.06 12.16 13.95
CA GLY A 706 -8.56 12.01 12.57
C GLY A 706 -9.00 13.12 11.59
N GLU A 707 -9.62 14.20 12.06
CA GLU A 707 -10.15 15.31 11.25
C GLU A 707 -9.06 16.23 10.65
N GLY A 708 -7.79 16.02 10.99
CA GLY A 708 -6.66 16.82 10.48
C GLY A 708 -6.58 18.24 11.06
N THR A 709 -7.30 18.53 12.15
CA THR A 709 -7.29 19.85 12.78
C THR A 709 -7.13 19.79 14.30
N SER A 710 -6.36 20.75 14.83
CA SER A 710 -6.22 21.00 16.28
C SER A 710 -7.34 21.88 16.85
N ALA A 711 -8.33 22.28 16.05
CA ALA A 711 -9.39 23.22 16.46
C ALA A 711 -10.21 22.68 17.64
N ASN A 712 -10.42 21.36 17.67
CA ASN A 712 -11.17 20.66 18.70
C ASN A 712 -10.31 20.02 19.81
N ALA A 713 -8.97 20.10 19.72
CA ALA A 713 -8.08 19.28 20.57
C ALA A 713 -8.24 19.51 22.08
N ASN A 714 -8.80 20.66 22.51
CA ASN A 714 -9.02 20.98 23.93
C ASN A 714 -10.51 20.94 24.34
N THR A 715 -11.39 20.47 23.46
CA THR A 715 -12.85 20.42 23.67
C THR A 715 -13.42 19.09 23.15
N PRO A 716 -13.83 18.18 24.05
CA PRO A 716 -14.35 16.88 23.63
C PRO A 716 -15.60 16.99 22.75
N GLN A 717 -15.63 16.21 21.67
CA GLN A 717 -16.73 16.17 20.71
C GLN A 717 -17.89 15.37 21.29
N LEU A 718 -19.05 16.00 21.47
CA LEU A 718 -20.23 15.37 22.10
C LEU A 718 -21.12 14.64 21.08
N SER A 719 -20.79 14.75 19.80
CA SER A 719 -21.47 14.12 18.67
C SER A 719 -20.42 13.64 17.66
N PRO A 720 -20.73 12.66 16.79
CA PRO A 720 -19.82 12.13 15.79
C PRO A 720 -19.31 13.19 14.81
N VAL A 721 -18.02 13.14 14.51
CA VAL A 721 -17.33 13.92 13.46
C VAL A 721 -16.64 12.93 12.53
N GLU A 722 -16.71 13.19 11.24
CA GLU A 722 -16.09 12.38 10.18
C GLU A 722 -14.54 12.50 10.24
N SER A 723 -13.85 11.36 10.22
CA SER A 723 -12.39 11.27 10.12
C SER A 723 -11.97 11.31 8.65
N ASN A 724 -10.74 11.76 8.34
CA ASN A 724 -10.22 11.78 6.96
C ASN A 724 -9.82 10.37 6.44
N VAL A 725 -10.63 9.34 6.69
CA VAL A 725 -10.41 7.94 6.30
C VAL A 725 -11.46 7.52 5.27
N THR A 726 -11.05 6.75 4.26
CA THR A 726 -11.96 6.12 3.29
C THR A 726 -11.50 4.68 3.00
N ASP A 727 -12.39 3.85 2.43
CA ASP A 727 -12.18 2.42 2.19
C ASP A 727 -11.83 1.57 3.43
N ALA A 728 -12.20 2.03 4.64
CA ALA A 728 -12.01 1.24 5.85
C ALA A 728 -12.95 -0.01 5.87
N VAL A 729 -12.39 -1.15 6.28
CA VAL A 729 -13.09 -2.45 6.37
C VAL A 729 -13.00 -3.12 7.76
N ASP A 730 -12.07 -2.68 8.61
CA ASP A 730 -11.94 -3.04 10.03
C ASP A 730 -11.38 -1.83 10.80
N LEU A 731 -11.64 -1.73 12.11
CA LEU A 731 -11.36 -0.55 12.93
C LEU A 731 -11.07 -0.94 14.39
N CYS A 732 -9.91 -0.54 14.91
CA CYS A 732 -9.54 -0.74 16.32
C CYS A 732 -9.09 0.56 17.01
N ALA A 733 -9.23 0.62 18.34
CA ALA A 733 -8.89 1.79 19.17
C ALA A 733 -8.07 1.40 20.40
N GLY A 734 -6.90 2.01 20.57
CA GLY A 734 -6.13 1.93 21.82
C GLY A 734 -6.66 2.91 22.88
N LEU A 735 -5.85 3.22 23.90
CA LEU A 735 -6.24 4.23 24.89
C LEU A 735 -6.43 5.61 24.23
N ASP A 736 -5.50 6.01 23.36
CA ASP A 736 -5.44 7.37 22.79
C ASP A 736 -5.07 7.38 21.30
N HIS A 737 -5.20 6.24 20.61
CA HIS A 737 -4.95 6.10 19.18
C HIS A 737 -6.02 5.23 18.52
N VAL A 738 -6.14 5.33 17.20
CA VAL A 738 -7.06 4.56 16.37
C VAL A 738 -6.29 4.05 15.15
N CYS A 739 -6.65 2.86 14.66
CA CYS A 739 -6.18 2.36 13.37
C CYS A 739 -7.35 1.78 12.58
N ALA A 740 -7.36 2.03 11.27
CA ALA A 740 -8.30 1.46 10.31
C ALA A 740 -7.54 0.58 9.31
N LEU A 741 -8.08 -0.61 9.05
CA LEU A 741 -7.66 -1.48 7.95
C LEU A 741 -8.40 -1.04 6.68
N GLN A 742 -7.69 -0.84 5.58
CA GLN A 742 -8.27 -0.47 4.28
C GLN A 742 -8.60 -1.70 3.43
N ALA A 743 -9.48 -1.55 2.44
CA ALA A 743 -9.96 -2.63 1.57
C ALA A 743 -8.89 -3.29 0.69
N ASP A 744 -7.71 -2.67 0.53
CA ASP A 744 -6.53 -3.25 -0.13
C ASP A 744 -5.60 -4.01 0.85
N GLY A 745 -5.93 -3.98 2.15
CA GLY A 745 -5.13 -4.52 3.24
C GLY A 745 -3.99 -3.60 3.71
N GLY A 746 -3.96 -2.34 3.29
CA GLY A 746 -3.19 -1.27 3.91
C GLY A 746 -3.77 -0.87 5.27
N ILE A 747 -2.99 -0.17 6.10
CA ILE A 747 -3.42 0.26 7.44
C ILE A 747 -3.07 1.73 7.62
N GLU A 748 -4.02 2.52 8.11
CA GLU A 748 -3.80 3.89 8.56
C GLU A 748 -4.09 4.05 10.04
N CYS A 749 -3.26 4.80 10.76
CA CYS A 749 -3.41 5.06 12.18
C CYS A 749 -3.35 6.57 12.49
N TRP A 750 -4.02 7.02 13.56
CA TRP A 750 -3.97 8.40 14.04
C TRP A 750 -4.15 8.52 15.57
N GLY A 751 -3.92 9.73 16.09
CA GLY A 751 -3.92 10.01 17.53
C GLY A 751 -2.51 9.96 18.14
N PHE A 752 -2.41 9.39 19.35
CA PHE A 752 -1.19 9.39 20.16
C PHE A 752 -0.13 8.41 19.65
N ASN A 753 1.15 8.79 19.74
CA ASN A 753 2.26 8.02 19.15
C ASN A 753 3.56 7.98 20.00
N ASP A 754 3.51 8.22 21.32
CA ASP A 754 4.73 8.30 22.15
C ASP A 754 5.52 6.97 22.28
N LYS A 755 4.98 5.88 21.73
CA LYS A 755 5.54 4.54 21.67
C LYS A 755 5.57 3.95 20.25
N PHE A 756 5.45 4.78 19.21
CA PHE A 756 5.37 4.32 17.80
C PHE A 756 4.11 3.47 17.50
N GLN A 757 3.04 3.57 18.30
CA GLN A 757 1.81 2.78 18.15
C GLN A 757 1.02 3.07 16.85
N LEU A 758 1.29 4.20 16.18
CA LEU A 758 0.77 4.47 14.83
C LEU A 758 1.55 3.76 13.72
N GLY A 759 2.70 3.14 14.03
CA GLY A 759 3.46 2.35 13.07
C GLY A 759 4.09 3.13 11.92
N ASP A 760 4.16 4.47 12.00
CA ASP A 760 4.72 5.36 10.97
C ASP A 760 6.24 5.56 11.06
N ASP A 761 6.92 4.68 11.81
CA ASP A 761 8.31 4.75 12.28
C ASP A 761 8.71 6.08 12.98
N THR A 762 7.74 6.91 13.36
CA THR A 762 7.95 8.10 14.19
C THR A 762 7.33 7.94 15.58
N ALA A 763 7.75 8.77 16.53
CA ALA A 763 7.08 8.93 17.83
C ALA A 763 6.14 10.16 17.84
N THR A 764 5.66 10.61 16.68
CA THR A 764 4.93 11.87 16.50
C THR A 764 3.43 11.61 16.44
N SER A 765 2.66 12.22 17.34
CA SER A 765 1.19 12.10 17.32
C SER A 765 0.61 12.77 16.07
N ARG A 766 -0.48 12.22 15.52
CA ARG A 766 -1.04 12.65 14.23
C ARG A 766 -2.49 13.07 14.39
N GLU A 767 -2.81 14.28 13.96
CA GLU A 767 -4.18 14.84 13.96
C GLU A 767 -5.02 14.34 12.77
N ALA A 768 -4.38 13.71 11.76
CA ALA A 768 -4.97 13.03 10.61
C ALA A 768 -4.42 11.59 10.52
N PRO A 769 -5.08 10.69 9.78
CA PRO A 769 -4.54 9.39 9.40
C PRO A 769 -3.12 9.47 8.79
N VAL A 770 -2.28 8.50 9.12
CA VAL A 770 -1.01 8.23 8.46
C VAL A 770 -0.90 6.73 8.16
N ALA A 771 -0.41 6.38 6.98
CA ALA A 771 -0.16 4.99 6.63
C ALA A 771 0.93 4.36 7.52
N VAL A 772 0.67 3.14 7.98
CA VAL A 772 1.65 2.30 8.68
C VAL A 772 2.78 1.95 7.70
N THR A 773 4.03 2.22 8.08
CA THR A 773 5.17 2.03 7.18
C THR A 773 5.57 0.56 7.05
N ARG A 774 6.23 0.26 5.92
CA ARG A 774 6.70 -1.06 5.48
C ARG A 774 7.55 -1.82 6.50
N ILE A 775 7.59 -3.14 6.35
CA ILE A 775 8.59 -4.00 7.01
C ILE A 775 9.70 -4.31 6.01
N GLY A 776 10.89 -3.75 6.26
CA GLY A 776 12.04 -3.95 5.37
C GLY A 776 11.99 -3.10 4.08
N PRO A 777 13.00 -3.21 3.20
CA PRO A 777 13.12 -2.37 2.00
C PRO A 777 12.03 -2.62 0.95
N GLY A 778 11.43 -3.82 0.94
CA GLY A 778 10.48 -4.26 -0.10
C GLY A 778 9.22 -4.96 0.42
N GLY A 779 8.97 -4.99 1.73
CA GLY A 779 7.80 -5.63 2.33
C GLY A 779 6.71 -4.64 2.71
N ASP A 780 5.65 -4.53 1.92
CA ASP A 780 4.38 -3.97 2.40
C ASP A 780 3.76 -4.88 3.47
N LEU A 781 2.96 -4.28 4.36
CA LEU A 781 1.97 -5.00 5.18
C LEU A 781 0.73 -5.44 4.36
N ALA A 782 0.87 -5.55 3.04
CA ALA A 782 -0.22 -5.68 2.09
C ALA A 782 -1.06 -6.95 2.35
N GLY A 783 -2.37 -6.75 2.46
CA GLY A 783 -3.32 -7.84 2.68
C GLY A 783 -3.51 -8.24 4.15
N ALA A 784 -3.26 -7.36 5.14
CA ALA A 784 -3.71 -7.63 6.50
C ALA A 784 -5.22 -7.98 6.53
N LEU A 785 -5.61 -8.97 7.35
CA LEU A 785 -6.95 -9.57 7.35
C LEU A 785 -7.83 -9.15 8.53
N ASP A 786 -7.23 -8.83 9.67
CA ASP A 786 -7.84 -8.16 10.81
C ASP A 786 -6.79 -7.31 11.54
N ILE A 787 -7.27 -6.36 12.34
CA ILE A 787 -6.45 -5.48 13.17
C ILE A 787 -7.05 -5.34 14.56
N ASP A 788 -6.21 -5.37 15.59
CA ASP A 788 -6.63 -5.12 16.97
C ASP A 788 -5.67 -4.16 17.69
N CYS A 789 -6.23 -3.35 18.59
CA CYS A 789 -5.59 -2.24 19.26
C CYS A 789 -5.96 -2.28 20.74
N PHE A 790 -4.98 -2.17 21.64
CA PHE A 790 -5.27 -1.89 23.04
C PHE A 790 -4.12 -1.10 23.67
N ASN A 791 -4.43 -0.23 24.65
CA ASN A 791 -3.44 0.60 25.35
C ASN A 791 -2.55 1.43 24.40
N LYS A 792 -1.33 0.97 24.14
CA LYS A 792 -0.33 1.57 23.24
C LYS A 792 0.31 0.50 22.34
N GLN A 793 -0.46 -0.52 22.03
CA GLN A 793 -0.09 -1.62 21.16
C GLN A 793 -1.14 -1.73 20.05
N THR A 794 -0.65 -2.07 18.87
CA THR A 794 -1.46 -2.44 17.72
C THR A 794 -0.88 -3.74 17.17
N CYS A 795 -1.74 -4.67 16.78
CA CYS A 795 -1.36 -5.89 16.08
C CYS A 795 -2.25 -6.11 14.87
N ALA A 796 -1.69 -6.62 13.78
CA ALA A 796 -2.42 -6.98 12.56
C ALA A 796 -2.03 -8.40 12.13
N ARG A 797 -3.00 -9.15 11.58
CA ARG A 797 -2.81 -10.54 11.15
C ARG A 797 -2.74 -10.63 9.63
N LEU A 798 -1.75 -11.35 9.12
CA LEU A 798 -1.48 -11.49 7.69
C LEU A 798 -2.21 -12.72 7.07
N PRO A 799 -2.29 -12.84 5.73
CA PRO A 799 -3.02 -13.94 5.07
C PRO A 799 -2.48 -15.34 5.32
N ASN A 800 -1.23 -15.46 5.78
CA ASN A 800 -0.60 -16.70 6.22
C ASN A 800 -0.78 -16.99 7.72
N GLY A 801 -1.51 -16.13 8.44
CA GLY A 801 -1.74 -16.22 9.89
C GLY A 801 -0.61 -15.66 10.76
N ASP A 802 0.45 -15.07 10.20
CA ASP A 802 1.45 -14.39 11.01
C ASP A 802 0.87 -13.12 11.65
N VAL A 803 1.31 -12.79 12.87
CA VAL A 803 0.80 -11.63 13.62
C VAL A 803 1.92 -10.62 13.81
N VAL A 804 1.77 -9.46 13.18
CA VAL A 804 2.70 -8.33 13.31
C VAL A 804 2.21 -7.42 14.43
N CYS A 805 3.04 -7.15 15.43
CA CYS A 805 2.73 -6.22 16.51
C CYS A 805 3.72 -5.05 16.57
N TRP A 806 3.23 -3.85 16.89
CA TRP A 806 4.04 -2.65 17.10
C TRP A 806 3.45 -1.75 18.20
N GLY A 807 4.20 -0.72 18.61
CA GLY A 807 3.88 0.14 19.74
C GLY A 807 4.82 -0.09 20.93
N GLU A 808 4.28 -0.05 22.16
CA GLU A 808 5.10 -0.15 23.37
C GLU A 808 5.81 -1.52 23.48
N PRO A 809 7.14 -1.58 23.74
CA PRO A 809 7.91 -2.82 23.82
C PRO A 809 8.31 -3.23 25.25
N SER A 810 7.72 -2.61 26.28
CA SER A 810 8.24 -2.62 27.67
C SER A 810 8.24 -3.97 28.39
N GLU A 811 7.27 -4.83 28.13
CA GLU A 811 7.00 -6.07 28.88
C GLU A 811 6.84 -7.30 27.95
N LEU A 812 7.63 -7.36 26.86
CA LEU A 812 7.60 -8.43 25.85
C LEU A 812 6.28 -8.55 25.03
N GLN A 813 5.40 -7.55 25.12
CA GLN A 813 4.05 -7.60 24.55
C GLN A 813 4.00 -7.69 23.03
N LEU A 814 5.02 -7.19 22.33
CA LEU A 814 5.15 -7.32 20.87
C LEU A 814 5.58 -8.74 20.44
N GLY A 815 5.97 -9.60 21.38
CA GLY A 815 6.40 -10.97 21.13
C GLY A 815 7.91 -11.15 20.95
N GLY A 816 8.32 -12.35 20.55
CA GLY A 816 9.72 -12.75 20.34
C GLY A 816 10.07 -13.06 18.88
N GLY A 817 9.18 -12.65 17.97
CA GLY A 817 9.34 -12.83 16.55
C GLY A 817 10.45 -11.99 15.90
N VAL A 818 10.41 -11.91 14.58
CA VAL A 818 11.43 -11.22 13.76
C VAL A 818 11.20 -9.72 13.78
N GLY A 819 12.27 -8.96 13.98
CA GLY A 819 12.25 -7.52 14.27
C GLY A 819 12.47 -7.28 15.76
N THR A 820 13.64 -6.73 16.13
CA THR A 820 13.96 -6.53 17.55
C THR A 820 13.21 -5.32 18.12
N PRO A 821 12.42 -5.47 19.22
CA PRO A 821 11.73 -4.34 19.84
C PRO A 821 12.70 -3.20 20.18
N GLY A 822 12.51 -2.03 19.58
CA GLY A 822 13.55 -0.99 19.53
C GLY A 822 13.00 0.44 19.54
N ALA A 823 13.88 1.41 19.79
CA ALA A 823 13.54 2.82 19.97
C ALA A 823 13.25 3.57 18.65
N SER A 824 12.77 2.86 17.62
CA SER A 824 12.63 3.34 16.24
C SER A 824 11.42 2.72 15.52
N GLY A 825 10.35 2.37 16.25
CA GLY A 825 9.11 1.84 15.67
C GLY A 825 9.18 0.40 15.14
N THR A 826 10.23 -0.36 15.46
CA THR A 826 10.42 -1.73 14.94
C THR A 826 9.20 -2.61 15.19
N LYS A 827 8.57 -3.03 14.10
CA LYS A 827 7.42 -3.93 14.06
C LYS A 827 7.92 -5.38 14.21
N VAL A 828 7.22 -6.21 14.97
CA VAL A 828 7.64 -7.58 15.33
C VAL A 828 6.72 -8.59 14.64
N ILE A 829 7.25 -9.39 13.72
CA ILE A 829 6.51 -10.47 13.03
C ILE A 829 6.58 -11.74 13.86
N ASN A 830 5.47 -12.13 14.48
CA ASN A 830 5.34 -13.40 15.18
C ASN A 830 4.80 -14.46 14.21
N ALA A 831 5.63 -15.43 13.83
CA ALA A 831 5.25 -16.50 12.92
C ALA A 831 4.45 -17.58 13.66
N VAL A 832 3.11 -17.44 13.67
CA VAL A 832 2.23 -18.18 14.61
C VAL A 832 1.03 -18.90 13.98
N ASN A 833 0.74 -18.65 12.69
CA ASN A 833 -0.41 -19.23 11.97
C ASN A 833 -1.76 -19.08 12.72
N ALA A 834 -2.07 -17.86 13.14
CA ALA A 834 -3.29 -17.51 13.84
C ALA A 834 -4.50 -17.34 12.90
N SER A 835 -5.68 -17.71 13.40
CA SER A 835 -6.98 -17.41 12.79
C SER A 835 -7.68 -16.19 13.39
N GLN A 836 -7.29 -15.76 14.60
CA GLN A 836 -7.74 -14.55 15.30
C GLN A 836 -6.60 -14.01 16.18
N VAL A 837 -6.60 -12.70 16.43
CA VAL A 837 -5.75 -12.01 17.42
C VAL A 837 -6.65 -11.26 18.41
N ALA A 838 -6.18 -11.10 19.66
CA ALA A 838 -6.76 -10.23 20.68
C ALA A 838 -5.64 -9.57 21.51
N VAL A 839 -5.74 -8.28 21.80
CA VAL A 839 -4.71 -7.45 22.43
C VAL A 839 -5.25 -6.88 23.76
N GLY A 840 -4.43 -6.96 24.82
CA GLY A 840 -4.71 -6.35 26.14
C GLY A 840 -3.73 -5.23 26.45
N GLU A 841 -3.59 -4.78 27.71
CA GLU A 841 -2.69 -3.64 28.05
C GLU A 841 -1.27 -3.85 27.52
N LYS A 842 -0.76 -5.05 27.78
CA LYS A 842 0.66 -5.45 27.64
C LYS A 842 0.77 -6.96 27.36
N HIS A 843 -0.28 -7.57 26.82
CA HIS A 843 -0.31 -8.99 26.47
C HIS A 843 -1.15 -9.19 25.22
N VAL A 844 -0.87 -10.28 24.50
CA VAL A 844 -1.61 -10.66 23.29
C VAL A 844 -2.02 -12.11 23.44
N CYS A 845 -3.21 -12.45 22.96
CA CYS A 845 -3.67 -13.81 22.77
C CYS A 845 -4.05 -14.04 21.31
N ILE A 846 -3.87 -15.27 20.84
CA ILE A 846 -4.18 -15.69 19.47
C ILE A 846 -4.92 -17.02 19.49
N LEU A 847 -5.72 -17.26 18.45
CA LEU A 847 -6.36 -18.53 18.19
C LEU A 847 -5.57 -19.28 17.11
N VAL A 848 -5.09 -20.48 17.39
CA VAL A 848 -4.30 -21.33 16.47
C VAL A 848 -4.86 -22.75 16.54
N ALA A 849 -5.42 -23.27 15.45
CA ALA A 849 -6.01 -24.61 15.37
C ALA A 849 -6.92 -24.95 16.58
N ASP A 850 -7.88 -24.07 16.85
CA ASP A 850 -8.88 -24.13 17.93
C ASP A 850 -8.30 -24.15 19.37
N GLN A 851 -7.01 -23.80 19.53
CA GLN A 851 -6.32 -23.59 20.81
C GLN A 851 -5.92 -22.14 21.00
N VAL A 852 -5.96 -21.64 22.25
CA VAL A 852 -5.50 -20.29 22.58
C VAL A 852 -4.04 -20.31 22.98
N LYS A 853 -3.25 -19.36 22.47
CA LYS A 853 -1.88 -19.09 22.93
C LYS A 853 -1.74 -17.61 23.31
N CYS A 854 -0.99 -17.29 24.35
CA CYS A 854 -0.81 -15.91 24.82
C CYS A 854 0.65 -15.59 25.17
N TRP A 855 1.05 -14.32 25.09
CA TRP A 855 2.38 -13.83 25.44
C TRP A 855 2.35 -12.39 25.98
N GLY A 856 3.49 -11.92 26.47
CA GLY A 856 3.65 -10.60 27.09
C GLY A 856 3.53 -10.65 28.60
N HIS A 857 3.13 -9.52 29.18
CA HIS A 857 3.08 -9.24 30.61
C HIS A 857 2.13 -10.16 31.36
N ASN A 858 2.55 -10.71 32.50
CA ASN A 858 1.77 -11.73 33.22
C ASN A 858 1.59 -11.47 34.73
N ASP A 859 1.63 -10.22 35.19
CA ASP A 859 1.58 -9.90 36.64
C ASP A 859 0.35 -10.45 37.39
N ARG A 860 -0.78 -10.67 36.70
CA ARG A 860 -2.04 -11.21 37.23
C ARG A 860 -2.43 -12.59 36.70
N GLY A 861 -1.59 -13.23 35.88
CA GLY A 861 -1.90 -14.52 35.26
C GLY A 861 -2.58 -14.43 33.88
N GLN A 862 -2.68 -13.23 33.28
CA GLN A 862 -3.38 -12.95 32.03
C GLN A 862 -2.86 -13.67 30.77
N THR A 863 -1.65 -14.26 30.79
CA THR A 863 -1.17 -15.15 29.69
C THR A 863 -1.36 -16.65 29.99
N SER A 864 -2.02 -16.99 31.10
CA SER A 864 -2.20 -18.36 31.63
C SER A 864 -0.89 -19.12 31.85
N ALA A 865 0.25 -18.42 31.97
CA ALA A 865 1.54 -19.07 32.15
C ALA A 865 1.79 -19.51 33.60
N PRO A 866 2.53 -20.62 33.85
CA PRO A 866 2.70 -21.22 35.20
C PRO A 866 3.39 -20.38 36.28
N THR A 867 3.72 -19.11 35.97
CA THR A 867 4.28 -18.11 36.88
C THR A 867 3.87 -16.72 36.42
N ASN A 868 3.57 -15.80 37.35
CA ASN A 868 3.32 -14.37 37.11
C ASN A 868 4.58 -13.58 36.66
N ALA A 869 5.35 -14.13 35.71
CA ALA A 869 6.49 -13.52 35.05
C ALA A 869 6.19 -13.43 33.56
N ASP A 870 6.67 -12.37 32.93
CA ASP A 870 6.32 -12.03 31.55
C ASP A 870 6.85 -13.07 30.56
N THR A 871 6.09 -13.31 29.50
CA THR A 871 6.15 -14.57 28.74
C THR A 871 6.44 -14.37 27.26
N ASN A 872 7.42 -15.14 26.79
CA ASN A 872 7.91 -15.15 25.41
C ASN A 872 8.81 -16.40 25.26
N PRO A 873 8.60 -17.34 24.31
CA PRO A 873 7.58 -17.39 23.26
C PRO A 873 6.14 -17.58 23.79
N PRO A 874 5.11 -17.57 22.92
CA PRO A 874 3.71 -17.76 23.30
C PRO A 874 3.43 -19.09 24.04
N VAL A 875 2.78 -18.97 25.20
CA VAL A 875 2.35 -20.09 26.04
C VAL A 875 0.98 -20.57 25.58
N THR A 876 0.77 -21.88 25.48
CA THR A 876 -0.55 -22.45 25.16
C THR A 876 -1.40 -22.51 26.43
N VAL A 877 -2.59 -21.92 26.38
CA VAL A 877 -3.53 -21.84 27.51
C VAL A 877 -4.06 -23.24 27.84
N ALA A 878 -3.90 -23.69 29.07
CA ALA A 878 -4.19 -25.07 29.45
C ALA A 878 -5.70 -25.34 29.55
N GLY A 879 -6.11 -26.58 29.28
CA GLY A 879 -7.50 -27.04 29.44
C GLY A 879 -8.50 -26.58 28.37
N LEU A 880 -8.16 -25.62 27.51
CA LEU A 880 -9.02 -25.14 26.42
C LEU A 880 -8.87 -25.96 25.14
N SER A 881 -9.96 -26.12 24.39
CA SER A 881 -10.00 -26.77 23.07
C SER A 881 -11.31 -26.47 22.35
N ASN A 882 -11.34 -26.54 21.01
CA ASN A 882 -12.50 -26.21 20.18
C ASN A 882 -12.93 -24.73 20.31
N ILE A 883 -12.01 -23.84 20.65
CA ILE A 883 -12.30 -22.42 20.86
C ILE A 883 -12.64 -21.76 19.52
N MET A 884 -13.78 -21.06 19.48
CA MET A 884 -14.31 -20.36 18.31
C MET A 884 -14.04 -18.86 18.34
N VAL A 885 -13.90 -18.27 19.54
CA VAL A 885 -13.67 -16.84 19.72
C VAL A 885 -12.83 -16.56 20.97
N ILE A 886 -11.92 -15.59 20.84
CA ILE A 886 -11.15 -15.00 21.94
C ILE A 886 -11.53 -13.52 22.13
N GLY A 887 -11.21 -12.96 23.29
CA GLY A 887 -11.31 -11.53 23.55
C GLY A 887 -10.52 -11.15 24.81
N ASN A 888 -9.83 -10.02 24.76
CA ASN A 888 -9.02 -9.52 25.86
C ASN A 888 -9.65 -8.28 26.49
N GLY A 889 -9.25 -7.99 27.72
CA GLY A 889 -9.32 -6.66 28.31
C GLY A 889 -7.98 -6.27 28.91
N TRP A 890 -7.97 -5.24 29.76
CA TRP A 890 -6.73 -4.61 30.24
C TRP A 890 -5.75 -5.60 30.89
N LYS A 891 -6.23 -6.42 31.84
CA LYS A 891 -5.43 -7.44 32.55
C LYS A 891 -6.11 -8.80 32.65
N HIS A 892 -7.09 -9.06 31.80
CA HIS A 892 -7.78 -10.35 31.73
C HIS A 892 -7.93 -10.76 30.27
N SER A 893 -8.17 -12.05 30.08
CA SER A 893 -8.40 -12.66 28.77
C SER A 893 -9.50 -13.69 28.89
N CYS A 894 -10.30 -13.83 27.84
CA CYS A 894 -11.42 -14.75 27.76
C CYS A 894 -11.45 -15.49 26.42
N ALA A 895 -12.05 -16.68 26.43
CA ALA A 895 -12.21 -17.56 25.28
C ALA A 895 -13.54 -18.33 25.36
N SER A 896 -14.08 -18.74 24.21
CA SER A 896 -15.33 -19.53 24.14
C SER A 896 -15.32 -20.57 23.03
N ASP A 897 -15.91 -21.74 23.32
CA ASP A 897 -16.25 -22.79 22.33
C ASP A 897 -17.64 -22.55 21.68
N GLY A 898 -18.23 -21.39 21.98
CA GLY A 898 -19.60 -21.02 21.65
C GLY A 898 -20.59 -21.30 22.77
N ASN A 899 -20.47 -22.35 23.57
CA ASN A 899 -21.44 -22.68 24.63
C ASN A 899 -20.97 -22.15 25.99
N ASP A 900 -19.72 -22.41 26.31
CA ASP A 900 -19.06 -22.06 27.56
C ASP A 900 -18.08 -20.88 27.33
N VAL A 901 -17.86 -20.07 28.36
CA VAL A 901 -16.88 -18.96 28.35
C VAL A 901 -15.92 -19.18 29.50
N TRP A 902 -14.62 -19.20 29.20
CA TRP A 902 -13.55 -19.25 30.20
C TRP A 902 -12.78 -17.95 30.20
N CYS A 903 -12.43 -17.46 31.40
CA CYS A 903 -11.63 -16.25 31.57
C CYS A 903 -10.49 -16.47 32.58
N TRP A 904 -9.40 -15.71 32.47
CA TRP A 904 -8.24 -15.72 33.37
C TRP A 904 -7.58 -14.33 33.44
N GLY A 905 -6.69 -14.12 34.42
CA GLY A 905 -6.03 -12.83 34.72
C GLY A 905 -6.58 -12.13 35.97
N GLU A 906 -6.57 -10.80 35.96
CA GLU A 906 -7.12 -9.95 37.03
C GLU A 906 -8.63 -10.18 37.20
N ASN A 907 -9.10 -10.15 38.44
CA ASN A 907 -10.51 -10.36 38.79
C ASN A 907 -10.94 -9.39 39.90
N GLY A 908 -10.43 -8.16 39.89
CA GLY A 908 -10.57 -7.21 40.99
C GLY A 908 -12.01 -6.71 41.22
N SER A 909 -12.81 -6.72 40.16
CA SER A 909 -14.21 -6.29 40.11
C SER A 909 -15.19 -7.44 39.75
N GLY A 910 -14.69 -8.65 39.50
CA GLY A 910 -15.49 -9.82 39.09
C GLY A 910 -15.49 -10.09 37.59
N GLU A 911 -14.58 -9.48 36.83
CA GLU A 911 -14.44 -9.50 35.37
C GLU A 911 -14.22 -10.90 34.75
N LEU A 912 -13.87 -11.91 35.56
CA LEU A 912 -13.80 -13.31 35.09
C LEU A 912 -15.14 -14.05 35.16
N GLY A 913 -16.16 -13.48 35.83
CA GLY A 913 -17.53 -14.01 35.86
C GLY A 913 -17.71 -15.31 36.64
N ASP A 914 -16.74 -15.70 37.49
CA ASP A 914 -16.68 -17.01 38.15
C ASP A 914 -17.37 -17.09 39.52
N ASN A 915 -18.23 -16.12 39.85
CA ASN A 915 -18.77 -15.87 41.20
C ASN A 915 -17.62 -15.68 42.23
N SER A 916 -16.55 -14.99 41.84
CA SER A 916 -15.47 -14.58 42.73
C SER A 916 -14.81 -13.28 42.28
N THR A 917 -14.00 -12.67 43.16
CA THR A 917 -13.20 -11.48 42.87
C THR A 917 -11.72 -11.74 43.20
N ALA A 918 -11.20 -12.86 42.70
CA ALA A 918 -9.83 -13.32 42.94
C ALA A 918 -9.14 -13.66 41.61
N ASP A 919 -7.97 -13.09 41.38
CA ASP A 919 -7.17 -13.29 40.16
C ASP A 919 -6.90 -14.79 39.89
N LYS A 920 -6.73 -15.15 38.62
CA LYS A 920 -6.54 -16.54 38.17
C LYS A 920 -5.40 -16.64 37.16
N ASP A 921 -4.48 -17.56 37.43
CA ASP A 921 -3.38 -17.99 36.56
C ASP A 921 -3.77 -19.12 35.59
N GLU A 922 -5.00 -19.64 35.68
CA GLU A 922 -5.56 -20.71 34.86
C GLU A 922 -7.04 -20.38 34.49
N PRO A 923 -7.57 -20.85 33.35
CA PRO A 923 -8.93 -20.52 32.90
C PRO A 923 -10.03 -21.01 33.84
N VAL A 924 -10.90 -20.10 34.29
CA VAL A 924 -12.13 -20.42 35.05
C VAL A 924 -13.37 -20.22 34.19
N LEU A 925 -14.35 -21.11 34.36
CA LEU A 925 -15.63 -21.07 33.66
C LEU A 925 -16.54 -19.99 34.27
N ALA A 926 -17.06 -19.09 33.43
CA ALA A 926 -18.04 -18.07 33.82
C ALA A 926 -19.39 -18.71 34.19
N ILE A 927 -20.02 -18.24 35.27
CA ILE A 927 -21.20 -18.87 35.87
C ILE A 927 -22.49 -18.17 35.43
N TRP A 928 -23.11 -18.70 34.38
CA TRP A 928 -24.38 -18.20 33.83
C TRP A 928 -25.59 -18.35 34.80
N PRO A 929 -26.55 -17.40 34.78
CA PRO A 929 -27.73 -17.36 35.68
C PRO A 929 -28.93 -18.24 35.27
#